data_AF-A0A9D8MEJ3-F1
#
_entry.id   AF-A0A9D8MEJ3-F1
#
_cell.length_a   1.000
_cell.length_b   1.000
_cell.length_c   1.000
_cell.angle_alpha   90.00
_cell.angle_beta   90.00
_cell.angle_gamma   90.00
#
_symmetry.space_group_name_H-M   'P 1'
#
loop_
_entity.id
_entity.type
_entity.pdbx_description
1 polymer ?
#
loop_
_entity_poly.entity_id
_entity_poly.type
_entity_poly.pdbx_seq_one_letter_code
_entity_poly.pdbx_strand_id
1 'polypeptide(L)'
;MGNTENMSKALSAALQYAANLRNEYYCPEHVLYAFLQQPEFKGALLTHRVDPDVMIEELNAWLVEQPHLPADSDEKPAASMQFCQLVHDACHHTFYASREEIDVPHFTYAMLNLEESWAAYMLKKNLGDDVAEFLSTLIQFYQHDEVEDNIFGAESDDNPFESNDPLGDDGDLDDDSVDAKIKQQAWRRLVICVNDLLDDHNPLIGREEELQRTIQVLCRKEKNNPLHVGEPGVGKTALVFGLAARIEQGKVPERLLGSHIYLMDMGTMLAGTQFRGDFEKRIKMVMEGASREGNAIIYIDEIHNMIGAGRGSDGGPDASNMLKPYLEAGSIRFIGSTTYDEYNRRLAHQRGIVRRFQQIDIAEPSVDEAVQILLGLRKKYEEFHGVSYPKAVIDYAVRQSARLVSDRFLPDKAIDLIDEAGAQMEIEAFQAMQEGRVTEDKDNKKPKVTKQLIGDILAKVCKVDAAALKEDDNTLLKTLQARMLSKIFGQDEAVRQVVEAIQMAKAGLLDDDKPLGSLLFVGPTGVGKTEVARQLARELGVQLVRFDMSEYTEKHAVAKLIGSPAGYVGYEDGGLLTDAIRKSPNCVLLLDEIEKAHQDIYNILLQVMDYARLTDNRGQKADFRNVILIMTSNAGAQFASQAGVGFQSKVSRGEAMLAQVKKTFKPEFINRLSGTVVFRDMDEPMASLILDKKLGELQEKLTARKVSLTISKEAHQWLLKKGFTREYGAREMDRVIAHEVKPLLMRQILFGQLKRGGKAKLVVAENKLVIV
;
A
#
# COMPACT_ATOMS: atom_id res chain seq x y z
N MET A 1 -15.73 -15.97 -25.33
CA MET A 1 -16.57 -14.87 -24.84
C MET A 1 -18.01 -15.27 -25.04
N GLY A 2 -18.82 -15.17 -23.99
CA GLY A 2 -20.28 -15.30 -24.10
C GLY A 2 -20.89 -14.01 -24.67
N ASN A 3 -22.12 -14.09 -25.16
CA ASN A 3 -22.94 -12.93 -25.46
C ASN A 3 -23.88 -12.69 -24.29
N THR A 4 -24.20 -11.44 -23.98
CA THR A 4 -25.30 -11.12 -23.04
C THR A 4 -26.63 -11.67 -23.57
N GLU A 5 -27.64 -11.74 -22.70
CA GLU A 5 -28.98 -12.20 -23.10
C GLU A 5 -29.57 -11.31 -24.20
N ASN A 6 -29.45 -9.98 -24.06
CA ASN A 6 -29.92 -9.01 -25.04
C ASN A 6 -29.21 -9.13 -26.38
N MET A 7 -27.89 -9.36 -26.37
CA MET A 7 -27.13 -9.58 -27.60
C MET A 7 -27.51 -10.91 -28.27
N SER A 8 -27.73 -11.97 -27.49
CA SER A 8 -28.17 -13.28 -27.98
C SER A 8 -29.57 -13.23 -28.61
N LYS A 9 -30.49 -12.49 -27.98
CA LYS A 9 -31.82 -12.19 -28.52
C LYS A 9 -31.72 -11.41 -29.84
N ALA A 10 -30.88 -10.37 -29.90
CA ALA A 10 -30.69 -9.57 -31.11
C ALA A 10 -30.15 -10.39 -32.29
N LEU A 11 -29.10 -11.19 -32.09
CA LEU A 11 -28.54 -12.03 -33.17
C LEU A 11 -29.56 -13.06 -33.68
N SER A 12 -30.30 -13.67 -32.77
CA SER A 12 -31.34 -14.66 -33.12
C SER A 12 -32.48 -14.01 -33.92
N ALA A 13 -32.96 -12.85 -33.46
CA ALA A 13 -34.01 -12.08 -34.15
C ALA A 13 -33.53 -11.62 -35.54
N ALA A 14 -32.30 -11.14 -35.65
CA ALA A 14 -31.71 -10.71 -36.91
C ALA A 14 -31.58 -11.86 -37.93
N LEU A 15 -31.13 -13.04 -37.49
CA LEU A 15 -31.03 -14.23 -38.35
C LEU A 15 -32.42 -14.73 -38.79
N GLN A 16 -33.39 -14.73 -37.87
CA GLN A 16 -34.76 -15.09 -38.19
C GLN A 16 -35.38 -14.10 -39.18
N TYR A 17 -35.08 -12.82 -39.04
CA TYR A 17 -35.54 -11.79 -39.96
C TYR A 17 -34.98 -11.98 -41.38
N ALA A 18 -33.67 -12.22 -41.50
CA ALA A 18 -33.04 -12.54 -42.79
C ALA A 18 -33.66 -13.79 -43.44
N ALA A 19 -33.99 -14.81 -42.65
CA ALA A 19 -34.63 -16.03 -43.13
C ALA A 19 -36.07 -15.80 -43.59
N ASN A 20 -36.83 -14.96 -42.87
CA ASN A 20 -38.21 -14.61 -43.23
C ASN A 20 -38.28 -13.81 -44.54
N LEU A 21 -37.36 -12.86 -44.73
CA LEU A 21 -37.22 -12.14 -45.99
C LEU A 21 -36.68 -13.04 -47.11
N ARG A 22 -36.04 -14.17 -46.76
CA ARG A 22 -35.27 -15.06 -47.65
C ARG A 22 -34.08 -14.37 -48.29
N ASN A 23 -33.41 -13.47 -47.60
CA ASN A 23 -32.19 -12.84 -48.11
C ASN A 23 -31.07 -13.89 -48.27
N GLU A 24 -30.25 -13.75 -49.33
CA GLU A 24 -29.10 -14.64 -49.58
C GLU A 24 -28.07 -14.56 -48.45
N TYR A 25 -27.90 -13.37 -47.87
CA TYR A 25 -26.91 -13.10 -46.84
C TYR A 25 -27.50 -12.51 -45.56
N TYR A 26 -26.94 -12.94 -44.43
CA TYR A 26 -27.10 -12.35 -43.11
C TYR A 26 -26.00 -11.29 -42.89
N CYS A 27 -26.41 -10.03 -42.76
CA CYS A 27 -25.54 -8.84 -42.81
C CYS A 27 -25.65 -7.96 -41.55
N PRO A 28 -24.70 -7.04 -41.29
CA PRO A 28 -24.78 -6.05 -40.21
C PRO A 28 -26.09 -5.27 -40.14
N GLU A 29 -26.72 -5.02 -41.28
CA GLU A 29 -28.00 -4.33 -41.41
C GLU A 29 -29.15 -5.10 -40.76
N HIS A 30 -29.13 -6.44 -40.79
CA HIS A 30 -30.10 -7.25 -40.07
C HIS A 30 -29.89 -7.14 -38.55
N VAL A 31 -28.63 -7.03 -38.12
CA VAL A 31 -28.28 -6.84 -36.71
C VAL A 31 -28.76 -5.47 -36.23
N LEU A 32 -28.54 -4.42 -37.03
CA LEU A 32 -29.05 -3.08 -36.73
C LEU A 32 -30.57 -3.06 -36.66
N TYR A 33 -31.24 -3.77 -37.57
CA TYR A 33 -32.70 -3.89 -37.54
C TYR A 33 -33.17 -4.52 -36.23
N ALA A 34 -32.52 -5.59 -35.77
CA ALA A 34 -32.85 -6.23 -34.49
C ALA A 34 -32.55 -5.32 -33.28
N PHE A 35 -31.47 -4.54 -33.32
CA PHE A 35 -31.17 -3.54 -32.28
C PHE A 35 -32.27 -2.49 -32.21
N LEU A 36 -32.74 -1.97 -33.35
CA LEU A 36 -33.81 -0.98 -33.40
C LEU A 36 -35.15 -1.50 -32.84
N GLN A 37 -35.33 -2.81 -32.64
CA GLN A 37 -36.51 -3.38 -31.99
C GLN A 37 -36.40 -3.45 -30.46
N GLN A 38 -35.19 -3.27 -29.90
CA GLN A 38 -34.97 -3.35 -28.46
C GLN A 38 -35.34 -2.03 -27.75
N PRO A 39 -36.11 -2.07 -26.65
CA PRO A 39 -36.50 -0.87 -25.90
C PRO A 39 -35.32 0.00 -25.49
N GLU A 40 -34.21 -0.64 -25.10
CA GLU A 40 -32.98 0.00 -24.62
C GLU A 40 -32.31 0.79 -25.75
N PHE A 41 -32.22 0.21 -26.95
CA PHE A 41 -31.67 0.88 -28.13
C PHE A 41 -32.56 2.03 -28.60
N LYS A 42 -33.89 1.83 -28.61
CA LYS A 42 -34.86 2.89 -28.95
C LYS A 42 -34.76 4.06 -27.97
N GLY A 43 -34.70 3.78 -26.67
CA GLY A 43 -34.52 4.79 -25.61
C GLY A 43 -33.24 5.60 -25.79
N ALA A 44 -32.14 4.94 -26.17
CA ALA A 44 -30.90 5.62 -26.49
C ALA A 44 -31.05 6.56 -27.70
N LEU A 45 -31.66 6.12 -28.80
CA LEU A 45 -31.86 6.97 -30.00
C LEU A 45 -32.77 8.17 -29.72
N LEU A 46 -33.86 7.98 -28.98
CA LEU A 46 -34.80 9.05 -28.63
C LEU A 46 -34.15 10.14 -27.77
N THR A 47 -33.21 9.76 -26.90
CA THR A 47 -32.42 10.71 -26.10
C THR A 47 -31.60 11.66 -26.99
N HIS A 48 -31.18 11.17 -28.15
CA HIS A 48 -30.44 11.91 -29.18
C HIS A 48 -31.35 12.53 -30.25
N ARG A 49 -32.68 12.59 -30.00
CA ARG A 49 -33.70 13.13 -30.91
C ARG A 49 -33.74 12.42 -32.28
N VAL A 50 -33.29 11.18 -32.32
CA VAL A 50 -33.39 10.31 -33.50
C VAL A 50 -34.63 9.46 -33.37
N ASP A 51 -35.50 9.49 -34.39
CA ASP A 51 -36.70 8.67 -34.44
C ASP A 51 -36.34 7.24 -34.91
N PRO A 52 -36.45 6.22 -34.03
CA PRO A 52 -36.10 4.85 -34.38
C PRO A 52 -37.04 4.26 -35.44
N ASP A 53 -38.30 4.69 -35.50
CA ASP A 53 -39.29 4.09 -36.41
C ASP A 53 -39.02 4.50 -37.86
N VAL A 54 -38.57 5.73 -38.09
CA VAL A 54 -38.08 6.19 -39.41
C VAL A 54 -36.87 5.38 -39.86
N MET A 55 -35.93 5.09 -38.94
CA MET A 55 -34.76 4.26 -39.26
C MET A 55 -35.16 2.81 -39.58
N ILE A 56 -36.14 2.25 -38.87
CA ILE A 56 -36.66 0.91 -39.14
C ILE A 56 -37.26 0.84 -40.54
N GLU A 57 -38.05 1.84 -40.95
CA GLU A 57 -38.65 1.90 -42.28
C GLU A 57 -37.60 2.01 -43.39
N GLU A 58 -36.64 2.93 -43.26
CA GLU A 58 -35.53 3.10 -44.23
C GLU A 58 -34.70 1.81 -44.36
N LEU A 59 -34.36 1.17 -43.24
CA LEU A 59 -33.55 -0.04 -43.20
C LEU A 59 -34.30 -1.25 -43.77
N ASN A 60 -35.59 -1.37 -43.45
CA ASN A 60 -36.43 -2.44 -43.96
C ASN A 60 -36.61 -2.36 -45.48
N ALA A 61 -36.86 -1.16 -46.02
CA ALA A 61 -36.97 -0.95 -47.46
C ALA A 61 -35.70 -1.42 -48.18
N TRP A 62 -34.53 -1.12 -47.62
CA TRP A 62 -33.24 -1.57 -48.16
C TRP A 62 -33.04 -3.09 -48.07
N LEU A 63 -33.43 -3.72 -46.95
CA LEU A 63 -33.30 -5.17 -46.74
C LEU A 63 -34.18 -5.97 -47.71
N VAL A 64 -35.38 -5.48 -48.01
CA VAL A 64 -36.31 -6.09 -48.97
C VAL A 64 -35.82 -5.98 -50.42
N GLU A 65 -34.90 -5.06 -50.74
CA GLU A 65 -34.32 -4.95 -52.08
C GLU A 65 -33.09 -5.85 -52.29
N GLN A 66 -32.58 -6.50 -51.24
CA GLN A 66 -31.40 -7.35 -51.32
C GLN A 66 -31.66 -8.67 -52.08
N PRO A 67 -30.61 -9.33 -52.62
CA PRO A 67 -30.76 -10.62 -53.28
C PRO A 67 -31.44 -11.66 -52.37
N HIS A 68 -32.36 -12.42 -52.96
CA HIS A 68 -33.14 -13.45 -52.27
C HIS A 68 -32.73 -14.85 -52.71
N LEU A 69 -32.80 -15.80 -51.79
CA LEU A 69 -32.66 -17.22 -52.08
C LEU A 69 -33.80 -17.69 -53.02
N PRO A 70 -33.53 -18.62 -53.94
CA PRO A 70 -34.55 -19.17 -54.83
C PRO A 70 -35.74 -19.74 -54.03
N ALA A 71 -36.96 -19.53 -54.54
CA ALA A 71 -38.19 -19.91 -53.84
C ALA A 71 -38.26 -21.41 -53.46
N ASP A 72 -37.58 -22.26 -54.23
CA ASP A 72 -37.58 -23.73 -54.08
C ASP A 72 -36.36 -24.27 -53.30
N SER A 73 -35.54 -23.40 -52.70
CA SER A 73 -34.37 -23.78 -51.89
C SER A 73 -34.66 -23.79 -50.39
N ASP A 74 -34.27 -24.87 -49.69
CA ASP A 74 -34.29 -24.98 -48.22
C ASP A 74 -33.02 -24.36 -47.55
N GLU A 75 -32.21 -23.65 -48.33
CA GLU A 75 -31.00 -23.00 -47.82
C GLU A 75 -31.33 -21.86 -46.84
N LYS A 76 -30.45 -21.69 -45.84
CA LYS A 76 -30.52 -20.58 -44.88
C LYS A 76 -29.60 -19.44 -45.32
N PRO A 77 -29.88 -18.18 -44.95
CA PRO A 77 -29.01 -17.06 -45.25
C PRO A 77 -27.57 -17.32 -44.76
N ALA A 78 -26.59 -17.12 -45.63
CA ALA A 78 -25.18 -17.28 -45.28
C ALA A 78 -24.64 -16.01 -44.58
N ALA A 79 -23.74 -16.15 -43.62
CA ALA A 79 -23.10 -14.99 -43.00
C ALA A 79 -22.30 -14.18 -44.05
N SER A 80 -22.57 -12.87 -44.14
CA SER A 80 -21.83 -11.99 -45.03
C SER A 80 -20.40 -11.76 -44.53
N MET A 81 -19.50 -11.37 -45.44
CA MET A 81 -18.12 -11.03 -45.06
C MET A 81 -18.07 -9.87 -44.06
N GLN A 82 -18.93 -8.86 -44.24
CA GLN A 82 -19.04 -7.73 -43.31
C GLN A 82 -19.64 -8.14 -41.96
N PHE A 83 -20.55 -9.11 -41.91
CA PHE A 83 -21.04 -9.64 -40.63
C PHE A 83 -19.93 -10.40 -39.89
N CYS A 84 -19.16 -11.23 -40.59
CA CYS A 84 -18.00 -11.90 -40.00
C CYS A 84 -16.97 -10.89 -39.45
N GLN A 85 -16.74 -9.79 -40.17
CA GLN A 85 -15.88 -8.70 -39.71
C GLN A 85 -16.46 -7.99 -38.49
N LEU A 86 -17.77 -7.69 -38.48
CA LEU A 86 -18.46 -7.10 -37.33
C LEU A 86 -18.25 -7.92 -36.04
N VAL A 87 -18.45 -9.24 -36.13
CA VAL A 87 -18.25 -10.16 -35.00
C VAL A 87 -16.78 -10.16 -34.55
N HIS A 88 -15.84 -10.21 -35.50
CA HIS A 88 -14.41 -10.16 -35.21
C HIS A 88 -14.02 -8.89 -34.45
N ASP A 89 -14.44 -7.72 -34.95
CA ASP A 89 -14.10 -6.42 -34.39
C ASP A 89 -14.75 -6.21 -33.00
N ALA A 90 -15.99 -6.67 -32.82
CA ALA A 90 -16.67 -6.65 -31.52
C ALA A 90 -15.95 -7.54 -30.48
N CYS A 91 -15.53 -8.75 -30.87
CA CYS A 91 -14.76 -9.65 -29.99
C CYS A 91 -13.41 -9.05 -29.62
N HIS A 92 -12.70 -8.48 -30.60
CA HIS A 92 -11.40 -7.85 -30.37
C HIS A 92 -11.55 -6.67 -29.42
N HIS A 93 -12.50 -5.76 -29.65
CA HIS A 93 -12.74 -4.62 -28.75
C HIS A 93 -13.06 -5.05 -27.31
N THR A 94 -13.94 -6.03 -27.15
CA THR A 94 -14.33 -6.56 -25.82
C THR A 94 -13.14 -7.19 -25.09
N PHE A 95 -12.26 -7.89 -25.81
CA PHE A 95 -11.04 -8.48 -25.25
C PHE A 95 -10.07 -7.41 -24.72
N TYR A 96 -9.84 -6.32 -25.46
CA TYR A 96 -9.01 -5.21 -24.96
C TYR A 96 -9.68 -4.42 -23.82
N ALA A 97 -11.01 -4.40 -23.76
CA ALA A 97 -11.77 -3.81 -22.67
C ALA A 97 -11.81 -4.69 -21.40
N SER A 98 -11.20 -5.88 -21.41
CA SER A 98 -11.20 -6.84 -20.28
C SER A 98 -12.60 -7.23 -19.77
N ARG A 99 -13.60 -7.24 -20.66
CA ARG A 99 -14.96 -7.72 -20.38
C ARG A 99 -15.09 -9.20 -20.75
N GLU A 100 -15.82 -9.98 -19.94
CA GLU A 100 -15.98 -11.43 -20.17
C GLU A 100 -17.08 -11.76 -21.21
N GLU A 101 -18.02 -10.82 -21.41
CA GLU A 101 -19.17 -10.95 -22.29
C GLU A 101 -19.27 -9.83 -23.32
N ILE A 102 -19.82 -10.16 -24.50
CA ILE A 102 -20.05 -9.22 -25.59
C ILE A 102 -21.52 -8.79 -25.56
N ASP A 103 -21.72 -7.49 -25.52
CA ASP A 103 -23.04 -6.86 -25.43
C ASP A 103 -23.34 -5.96 -26.63
N VAL A 104 -24.60 -5.53 -26.77
CA VAL A 104 -25.10 -4.67 -27.86
C VAL A 104 -24.22 -3.43 -28.10
N PRO A 105 -23.79 -2.66 -27.07
CA PRO A 105 -22.92 -1.50 -27.30
C PRO A 105 -21.58 -1.84 -27.99
N HIS A 106 -21.03 -3.03 -27.73
CA HIS A 106 -19.78 -3.48 -28.35
C HIS A 106 -19.98 -3.76 -29.84
N PHE A 107 -21.10 -4.38 -30.21
CA PHE A 107 -21.48 -4.58 -31.61
C PHE A 107 -21.82 -3.26 -32.30
N THR A 108 -22.50 -2.33 -31.64
CA THR A 108 -22.79 -1.01 -32.22
C THR A 108 -21.52 -0.22 -32.49
N TYR A 109 -20.55 -0.26 -31.56
CA TYR A 109 -19.23 0.36 -31.78
C TYR A 109 -18.49 -0.27 -32.95
N ALA A 110 -18.46 -1.60 -33.04
CA ALA A 110 -17.83 -2.31 -34.17
C ALA A 110 -18.54 -1.98 -35.50
N MET A 111 -19.87 -1.91 -35.50
CA MET A 111 -20.70 -1.58 -36.66
C MET A 111 -20.43 -0.17 -37.19
N LEU A 112 -20.26 0.82 -36.32
CA LEU A 112 -19.90 2.19 -36.69
C LEU A 112 -18.54 2.29 -37.42
N ASN A 113 -17.65 1.32 -37.20
CA ASN A 113 -16.30 1.28 -37.76
C ASN A 113 -16.18 0.41 -39.03
N LEU A 114 -17.25 -0.24 -39.46
CA LEU A 114 -17.25 -0.99 -40.72
C LEU A 114 -17.09 -0.04 -41.92
N GLU A 115 -16.14 -0.38 -42.79
CA GLU A 115 -15.97 0.29 -44.08
C GLU A 115 -17.05 -0.19 -45.06
N GLU A 116 -17.65 0.75 -45.81
CA GLU A 116 -18.64 0.48 -46.86
C GLU A 116 -19.87 -0.33 -46.37
N SER A 117 -20.29 -0.17 -45.10
CA SER A 117 -21.53 -0.77 -44.56
C SER A 117 -22.69 0.23 -44.56
N TRP A 118 -23.86 -0.25 -44.98
CA TRP A 118 -25.09 0.55 -44.95
C TRP A 118 -25.57 0.78 -43.51
N ALA A 119 -25.38 -0.19 -42.61
CA ALA A 119 -25.64 -0.04 -41.19
C ALA A 119 -24.81 1.09 -40.55
N ALA A 120 -23.51 1.13 -40.87
CA ALA A 120 -22.61 2.20 -40.43
C ALA A 120 -23.04 3.57 -40.98
N TYR A 121 -23.43 3.62 -42.27
CA TYR A 121 -23.92 4.82 -42.91
C TYR A 121 -25.21 5.34 -42.26
N MET A 122 -26.20 4.47 -42.00
CA MET A 122 -27.48 4.86 -41.39
C MET A 122 -27.29 5.39 -39.97
N LEU A 123 -26.43 4.76 -39.16
CA LEU A 123 -26.12 5.27 -37.83
C LEU A 123 -25.45 6.65 -37.90
N LYS A 124 -24.42 6.83 -38.75
CA LYS A 124 -23.72 8.11 -38.90
C LYS A 124 -24.59 9.22 -39.50
N LYS A 125 -25.46 8.89 -40.46
CA LYS A 125 -26.41 9.83 -41.09
C LYS A 125 -27.37 10.40 -40.06
N ASN A 126 -27.92 9.56 -39.17
CA ASN A 126 -28.93 9.98 -38.19
C ASN A 126 -28.31 10.59 -36.92
N LEU A 127 -27.15 10.11 -36.48
CA LEU A 127 -26.49 10.59 -35.26
C LEU A 127 -25.55 11.78 -35.50
N GLY A 128 -25.05 11.99 -36.72
CA GLY A 128 -24.15 13.10 -37.03
C GLY A 128 -22.89 13.14 -36.15
N ASP A 129 -22.67 14.26 -35.46
CA ASP A 129 -21.55 14.45 -34.55
C ASP A 129 -21.78 13.82 -33.14
N ASP A 130 -23.00 13.38 -32.84
CA ASP A 130 -23.40 12.88 -31.51
C ASP A 130 -23.05 11.40 -31.30
N VAL A 131 -22.36 10.75 -32.25
CA VAL A 131 -22.02 9.32 -32.19
C VAL A 131 -21.32 8.92 -30.88
N ALA A 132 -20.41 9.76 -30.38
CA ALA A 132 -19.69 9.49 -29.13
C ALA A 132 -20.61 9.58 -27.91
N GLU A 133 -21.54 10.53 -27.89
CA GLU A 133 -22.51 10.70 -26.81
C GLU A 133 -23.57 9.60 -26.85
N PHE A 134 -24.01 9.21 -28.05
CA PHE A 134 -24.91 8.07 -28.28
C PHE A 134 -24.32 6.77 -27.75
N LEU A 135 -23.06 6.46 -28.01
CA LEU A 135 -22.43 5.26 -27.46
C LEU A 135 -22.38 5.27 -25.92
N SER A 136 -22.13 6.44 -25.32
CA SER A 136 -22.17 6.60 -23.86
C SER A 136 -23.59 6.38 -23.30
N THR A 137 -24.61 6.95 -23.95
CA THR A 137 -26.02 6.73 -23.60
C THR A 137 -26.40 5.26 -23.76
N LEU A 138 -26.00 4.62 -24.86
CA LEU A 138 -26.30 3.23 -25.15
C LEU A 138 -25.73 2.30 -24.08
N ILE A 139 -24.50 2.54 -23.63
CA ILE A 139 -23.92 1.79 -22.50
C ILE A 139 -24.76 1.94 -21.24
N GLN A 140 -25.31 3.13 -20.95
CA GLN A 140 -26.14 3.35 -19.76
C GLN A 140 -27.47 2.59 -19.82
N PHE A 141 -28.09 2.50 -21.00
CA PHE A 141 -29.35 1.77 -21.17
C PHE A 141 -29.15 0.26 -21.02
N TYR A 142 -28.04 -0.30 -21.51
CA TYR A 142 -27.77 -1.75 -21.45
C TYR A 142 -27.07 -2.21 -20.16
N GLN A 143 -26.46 -1.31 -19.38
CA GLN A 143 -25.89 -1.62 -18.05
C GLN A 143 -26.95 -1.89 -16.98
N HIS A 144 -28.21 -1.54 -17.22
CA HIS A 144 -29.29 -1.67 -16.24
C HIS A 144 -29.72 -3.14 -16.00
N ASP A 145 -29.40 -4.06 -16.90
CA ASP A 145 -29.78 -5.49 -16.81
C ASP A 145 -28.77 -6.37 -16.05
N GLU A 146 -27.53 -5.94 -15.82
CA GLU A 146 -26.53 -6.74 -15.08
C GLU A 146 -26.81 -6.83 -13.56
N VAL A 147 -27.90 -6.24 -13.04
CA VAL A 147 -28.18 -6.14 -11.58
C VAL A 147 -29.45 -6.89 -11.14
N GLU A 148 -30.32 -7.35 -12.04
CA GLU A 148 -31.59 -7.99 -11.62
C GLU A 148 -31.51 -9.51 -11.38
N ASP A 149 -30.44 -10.20 -11.78
CA ASP A 149 -30.39 -11.67 -11.72
C ASP A 149 -29.86 -12.29 -10.42
N ASN A 150 -29.72 -11.53 -9.32
CA ASN A 150 -29.28 -12.09 -8.04
C ASN A 150 -30.06 -11.66 -6.79
N ILE A 151 -31.26 -11.10 -6.95
CA ILE A 151 -32.16 -10.86 -5.81
C ILE A 151 -33.58 -11.09 -6.29
N PHE A 152 -34.12 -12.30 -6.08
CA PHE A 152 -35.52 -12.61 -5.73
C PHE A 152 -35.83 -14.07 -6.09
N GLY A 153 -35.52 -14.96 -5.16
CA GLY A 153 -36.21 -16.24 -5.04
C GLY A 153 -37.25 -16.13 -3.93
N ALA A 154 -38.53 -15.93 -4.28
CA ALA A 154 -39.70 -16.63 -3.72
C ALA A 154 -41.03 -15.87 -3.95
N GLU A 155 -41.92 -16.58 -4.65
CA GLU A 155 -43.39 -16.63 -4.53
C GLU A 155 -44.28 -15.47 -5.04
N SER A 156 -44.94 -15.81 -6.16
CA SER A 156 -46.28 -15.45 -6.64
C SER A 156 -47.31 -14.93 -5.62
N ASP A 157 -48.01 -13.84 -5.93
CA ASP A 157 -49.37 -13.91 -6.52
C ASP A 157 -49.91 -12.51 -6.89
N ASP A 158 -50.85 -12.52 -7.85
CA ASP A 158 -51.79 -11.48 -8.29
C ASP A 158 -51.44 -10.69 -9.57
N ASN A 159 -51.73 -11.36 -10.69
CA ASN A 159 -52.26 -10.74 -11.90
C ASN A 159 -53.75 -10.43 -11.71
N PRO A 160 -54.20 -9.20 -11.99
CA PRO A 160 -55.46 -9.05 -12.71
C PRO A 160 -55.40 -7.92 -13.73
N PHE A 161 -55.19 -8.26 -15.00
CA PHE A 161 -55.67 -7.44 -16.11
C PHE A 161 -56.31 -8.35 -17.17
N GLU A 162 -57.58 -8.65 -16.97
CA GLU A 162 -58.47 -9.13 -18.03
C GLU A 162 -59.66 -8.17 -18.19
N SER A 163 -59.62 -7.45 -19.31
CA SER A 163 -60.67 -7.32 -20.33
C SER A 163 -61.95 -6.48 -20.13
N ASN A 164 -62.16 -5.64 -21.16
CA ASN A 164 -63.39 -5.16 -21.83
C ASN A 164 -64.26 -4.12 -21.09
N ASP A 165 -64.70 -3.00 -21.67
CA ASP A 165 -65.22 -2.75 -23.03
C ASP A 165 -65.21 -1.21 -23.32
N PRO A 166 -65.77 -0.62 -24.41
CA PRO A 166 -65.07 0.35 -25.27
C PRO A 166 -65.77 1.74 -25.39
N LEU A 167 -65.09 2.67 -26.08
CA LEU A 167 -65.59 3.92 -26.68
C LEU A 167 -66.12 5.03 -25.74
N GLY A 168 -65.37 6.12 -25.68
CA GLY A 168 -65.77 7.39 -25.07
C GLY A 168 -64.69 8.48 -25.19
N ASP A 169 -64.72 9.13 -26.35
CA ASP A 169 -64.15 10.43 -26.77
C ASP A 169 -63.66 11.44 -25.70
N ASP A 170 -62.57 12.13 -26.08
CA ASP A 170 -62.02 13.42 -25.64
C ASP A 170 -61.58 13.67 -24.17
N GLY A 171 -60.29 14.04 -24.04
CA GLY A 171 -59.81 14.90 -22.96
C GLY A 171 -58.37 14.65 -22.52
N ASP A 172 -57.47 15.56 -22.90
CA ASP A 172 -56.09 15.71 -22.44
C ASP A 172 -55.86 15.30 -20.96
N LEU A 173 -54.92 14.38 -20.73
CA LEU A 173 -54.33 14.16 -19.41
C LEU A 173 -52.80 14.02 -19.53
N ASP A 174 -52.14 14.93 -18.82
CA ASP A 174 -50.72 15.23 -18.79
C ASP A 174 -49.79 14.01 -18.61
N ASP A 175 -48.83 13.89 -19.52
CA ASP A 175 -47.66 12.97 -19.52
C ASP A 175 -46.56 13.40 -18.51
N ASP A 176 -46.78 14.49 -17.75
CA ASP A 176 -45.77 15.10 -16.88
C ASP A 176 -45.59 14.39 -15.51
N SER A 177 -46.39 13.37 -15.18
CA SER A 177 -46.37 12.75 -13.83
C SER A 177 -45.34 11.64 -13.63
N VAL A 178 -44.87 11.01 -14.71
CA VAL A 178 -43.86 9.94 -14.67
C VAL A 178 -42.45 10.54 -14.69
N ASP A 179 -42.24 11.56 -15.51
CA ASP A 179 -40.95 12.23 -15.73
C ASP A 179 -40.47 13.02 -14.48
N ALA A 180 -41.41 13.52 -13.67
CA ALA A 180 -41.12 14.24 -12.43
C ALA A 180 -40.59 13.32 -11.31
N LYS A 181 -41.08 12.07 -11.19
CA LYS A 181 -40.62 11.10 -10.17
C LYS A 181 -39.24 10.55 -10.49
N ILE A 182 -38.94 10.30 -11.76
CA ILE A 182 -37.63 9.84 -12.23
C ILE A 182 -36.56 10.92 -11.97
N LYS A 183 -36.86 12.19 -12.25
CA LYS A 183 -35.98 13.33 -11.90
C LYS A 183 -35.83 13.53 -10.38
N GLN A 184 -36.82 13.18 -9.57
CA GLN A 184 -36.81 13.39 -8.12
C GLN A 184 -35.78 12.52 -7.37
N GLN A 185 -35.39 11.37 -7.93
CA GLN A 185 -34.45 10.43 -7.31
C GLN A 185 -33.07 10.36 -8.00
N ALA A 186 -32.84 11.14 -9.06
CA ALA A 186 -31.58 11.12 -9.82
C ALA A 186 -30.34 11.39 -8.95
N TRP A 187 -30.45 12.25 -7.93
CA TRP A 187 -29.34 12.58 -7.03
C TRP A 187 -28.96 11.41 -6.11
N ARG A 188 -29.89 10.48 -5.81
CA ARG A 188 -29.60 9.28 -5.01
C ARG A 188 -28.67 8.31 -5.71
N ARG A 189 -28.56 8.38 -7.05
CA ARG A 189 -27.57 7.60 -7.82
C ARG A 189 -26.14 8.12 -7.66
N LEU A 190 -25.97 9.34 -7.15
CA LEU A 190 -24.66 9.97 -6.94
C LEU A 190 -24.13 9.79 -5.51
N VAL A 191 -24.91 9.21 -4.61
CA VAL A 191 -24.57 9.03 -3.19
C VAL A 191 -24.95 7.63 -2.73
N ILE A 192 -24.28 7.15 -1.68
CA ILE A 192 -24.55 5.83 -1.10
C ILE A 192 -25.32 6.03 0.21
N CYS A 193 -26.47 5.39 0.36
CA CYS A 193 -27.20 5.41 1.63
C CYS A 193 -26.53 4.45 2.62
N VAL A 194 -25.97 4.99 3.71
CA VAL A 194 -25.26 4.20 4.73
C VAL A 194 -26.24 3.33 5.54
N ASN A 195 -27.48 3.78 5.72
CA ASN A 195 -28.51 3.03 6.44
C ASN A 195 -28.84 1.70 5.75
N ASP A 196 -28.76 1.66 4.42
CA ASP A 196 -29.09 0.47 3.61
C ASP A 196 -27.97 -0.59 3.67
N LEU A 197 -26.76 -0.21 4.13
CA LEU A 197 -25.56 -1.05 4.19
C LEU A 197 -25.28 -1.60 5.60
N LEU A 198 -26.24 -1.53 6.52
CA LEU A 198 -26.02 -1.92 7.91
C LEU A 198 -25.80 -3.42 8.11
N ASP A 199 -26.42 -4.28 7.29
CA ASP A 199 -26.29 -5.73 7.41
C ASP A 199 -24.88 -6.21 7.03
N ASP A 200 -24.32 -5.60 5.98
CA ASP A 200 -22.98 -5.90 5.48
C ASP A 200 -21.89 -5.37 6.42
N HIS A 201 -22.14 -4.25 7.10
CA HIS A 201 -21.12 -3.59 7.90
C HIS A 201 -20.96 -4.16 9.32
N ASN A 202 -19.76 -4.03 9.87
CA ASN A 202 -19.45 -4.42 11.25
C ASN A 202 -20.13 -3.49 12.28
N PRO A 203 -20.66 -4.03 13.39
CA PRO A 203 -21.24 -3.21 14.45
C PRO A 203 -20.16 -2.35 15.12
N LEU A 204 -20.55 -1.16 15.58
CA LEU A 204 -19.67 -0.32 16.38
C LEU A 204 -19.44 -1.00 17.74
N ILE A 205 -18.17 -1.26 18.07
CA ILE A 205 -17.76 -1.84 19.34
C ILE A 205 -16.93 -0.80 20.09
N GLY A 206 -17.39 -0.40 21.27
CA GLY A 206 -16.80 0.72 22.00
C GLY A 206 -17.11 2.07 21.36
N ARG A 207 -16.33 3.09 21.72
CA ARG A 207 -16.47 4.49 21.24
C ARG A 207 -17.83 5.15 21.48
N GLU A 208 -18.44 4.80 22.61
CA GLU A 208 -19.78 5.28 22.95
C GLU A 208 -19.82 6.77 23.28
N GLU A 209 -18.75 7.29 23.87
CA GLU A 209 -18.64 8.72 24.20
C GLU A 209 -18.52 9.56 22.93
N GLU A 210 -17.73 9.13 21.94
CA GLU A 210 -17.56 9.82 20.66
C GLU A 210 -18.85 9.77 19.82
N LEU A 211 -19.55 8.63 19.82
CA LEU A 211 -20.85 8.51 19.16
C LEU A 211 -21.89 9.41 19.84
N GLN A 212 -21.97 9.40 21.17
CA GLN A 212 -22.86 10.27 21.93
C GLN A 212 -22.55 11.75 21.68
N ARG A 213 -21.26 12.10 21.58
CA ARG A 213 -20.81 13.45 21.24
C ARG A 213 -21.23 13.84 19.82
N THR A 214 -21.15 12.91 18.87
CA THR A 214 -21.60 13.12 17.48
C THR A 214 -23.10 13.42 17.43
N ILE A 215 -23.92 12.63 18.12
CA ILE A 215 -25.37 12.86 18.27
C ILE A 215 -25.64 14.23 18.91
N GLN A 216 -24.93 14.55 20.00
CA GLN A 216 -25.07 15.83 20.70
C GLN A 216 -24.80 17.00 19.76
N VAL A 217 -23.75 16.92 18.93
CA VAL A 217 -23.43 17.96 17.94
C VAL A 217 -24.52 18.08 16.89
N LEU A 218 -24.97 16.98 16.29
CA LEU A 218 -26.02 16.97 15.26
C LEU A 218 -27.36 17.59 15.74
N CYS A 219 -27.66 17.49 17.05
CA CYS A 219 -28.85 18.08 17.64
C CYS A 219 -28.75 19.57 17.96
N ARG A 220 -27.56 20.20 17.84
CA ARG A 220 -27.37 21.64 18.11
C ARG A 220 -28.14 22.49 17.10
N LYS A 221 -28.51 23.70 17.51
CA LYS A 221 -29.11 24.71 16.61
C LYS A 221 -28.06 25.35 15.69
N GLU A 222 -26.86 25.59 16.22
CA GLU A 222 -25.73 26.15 15.49
C GLU A 222 -24.50 25.27 15.68
N LYS A 223 -23.63 25.22 14.65
CA LYS A 223 -22.47 24.32 14.59
C LYS A 223 -22.89 22.87 14.81
N ASN A 224 -23.89 22.46 14.04
CA ASN A 224 -24.54 21.15 14.09
C ASN A 224 -23.84 20.11 13.20
N ASN A 225 -22.65 20.42 12.70
CA ASN A 225 -21.90 19.53 11.83
C ASN A 225 -20.70 18.95 12.59
N PRO A 226 -20.70 17.67 12.98
CA PRO A 226 -19.51 17.04 13.57
C PRO A 226 -18.39 16.87 12.53
N LEU A 227 -17.15 17.09 12.96
CA LEU A 227 -15.93 16.78 12.22
C LEU A 227 -15.11 15.79 13.03
N HIS A 228 -15.07 14.53 12.61
CA HIS A 228 -14.24 13.49 13.20
C HIS A 228 -12.79 13.70 12.77
N VAL A 229 -11.93 14.06 13.72
CA VAL A 229 -10.50 14.28 13.49
C VAL A 229 -9.73 13.16 14.19
N GLY A 230 -9.00 12.36 13.43
CA GLY A 230 -8.23 11.24 13.96
C GLY A 230 -7.35 10.61 12.89
N GLU A 231 -6.33 9.86 13.31
CA GLU A 231 -5.40 9.20 12.38
C GLU A 231 -6.13 8.18 11.46
N PRO A 232 -5.56 7.79 10.31
CA PRO A 232 -6.13 6.74 9.48
C PRO A 232 -6.25 5.41 10.25
N GLY A 233 -7.29 4.63 9.98
CA GLY A 233 -7.48 3.31 10.58
C GLY A 233 -8.06 3.28 12.01
N VAL A 234 -8.22 4.42 12.69
CA VAL A 234 -8.78 4.43 14.08
C VAL A 234 -10.27 4.10 14.16
N GLY A 235 -10.98 4.01 13.03
CA GLY A 235 -12.41 3.68 12.97
C GLY A 235 -13.36 4.88 12.90
N LYS A 236 -12.99 5.95 12.17
CA LYS A 236 -13.85 7.13 11.94
C LYS A 236 -15.14 6.75 11.21
N THR A 237 -15.04 5.97 10.15
CA THR A 237 -16.19 5.48 9.37
C THR A 237 -17.10 4.58 10.21
N ALA A 238 -16.53 3.78 11.12
CA ALA A 238 -17.30 2.91 12.02
C ALA A 238 -18.26 3.71 12.93
N LEU A 239 -17.90 4.94 13.32
CA LEU A 239 -18.81 5.82 14.09
C LEU A 239 -20.04 6.24 13.29
N VAL A 240 -19.88 6.42 11.97
CA VAL A 240 -20.99 6.78 11.07
C VAL A 240 -21.96 5.62 10.92
N PHE A 241 -21.45 4.41 10.71
CA PHE A 241 -22.27 3.19 10.71
C PHE A 241 -22.93 2.95 12.07
N GLY A 242 -22.21 3.20 13.18
CA GLY A 242 -22.80 3.14 14.53
C GLY A 242 -23.93 4.14 14.75
N LEU A 243 -23.84 5.33 14.14
CA LEU A 243 -24.91 6.31 14.14
C LEU A 243 -26.11 5.85 13.31
N ALA A 244 -25.90 5.36 12.08
CA ALA A 244 -26.96 4.80 11.24
C ALA A 244 -27.72 3.68 11.97
N ALA A 245 -27.00 2.74 12.59
CA ALA A 245 -27.59 1.66 13.38
C ALA A 245 -28.45 2.17 14.55
N ARG A 246 -28.04 3.26 15.21
CA ARG A 246 -28.85 3.88 16.27
C ARG A 246 -30.09 4.59 15.75
N ILE A 247 -30.02 5.18 14.56
CA ILE A 247 -31.17 5.82 13.93
C ILE A 247 -32.22 4.77 13.59
N GLU A 248 -31.83 3.66 12.95
CA GLU A 248 -32.74 2.54 12.63
C GLU A 248 -33.33 1.88 13.88
N GLN A 249 -32.54 1.75 14.95
CA GLN A 249 -33.03 1.23 16.23
C GLN A 249 -33.91 2.22 17.01
N GLY A 250 -34.10 3.46 16.53
CA GLY A 250 -34.83 4.51 17.23
C GLY A 250 -34.16 4.99 18.53
N LYS A 251 -32.86 4.72 18.72
CA LYS A 251 -32.07 5.09 19.91
C LYS A 251 -31.38 6.46 19.74
N VAL A 252 -32.06 7.39 19.08
CA VAL A 252 -31.60 8.77 18.87
C VAL A 252 -32.68 9.76 19.29
N PRO A 253 -32.32 11.02 19.61
CA PRO A 253 -33.32 12.05 19.89
C PRO A 253 -34.27 12.26 18.71
N GLU A 254 -35.49 12.74 18.98
CA GLU A 254 -36.57 12.91 18.01
C GLU A 254 -36.16 13.66 16.73
N ARG A 255 -35.24 14.62 16.84
CA ARG A 255 -34.71 15.40 15.70
C ARG A 255 -33.90 14.59 14.68
N LEU A 256 -33.44 13.40 15.06
CA LEU A 256 -32.64 12.52 14.22
C LEU A 256 -33.38 11.21 13.90
N LEU A 257 -34.59 11.00 14.44
CA LEU A 257 -35.41 9.85 14.09
C LEU A 257 -35.78 9.91 12.61
N GLY A 258 -35.67 8.77 11.92
CA GLY A 258 -35.95 8.68 10.48
C GLY A 258 -35.01 9.52 9.62
N SER A 259 -33.79 9.81 10.09
CA SER A 259 -32.77 10.47 9.28
C SER A 259 -31.96 9.47 8.46
N HIS A 260 -31.71 9.79 7.19
CA HIS A 260 -30.87 8.98 6.31
C HIS A 260 -29.48 9.60 6.18
N ILE A 261 -28.45 8.77 6.35
CA ILE A 261 -27.05 9.17 6.17
C ILE A 261 -26.61 8.81 4.76
N TYR A 262 -26.18 9.80 3.99
CA TYR A 262 -25.69 9.63 2.63
C TYR A 262 -24.18 9.87 2.57
N LEU A 263 -23.42 8.84 2.22
CA LEU A 263 -22.00 8.94 1.90
C LEU A 263 -21.85 9.59 0.51
N MET A 264 -21.11 10.70 0.48
CA MET A 264 -20.76 11.41 -0.74
C MET A 264 -19.32 11.08 -1.12
N ASP A 265 -19.14 10.09 -2.01
CA ASP A 265 -17.83 9.73 -2.54
C ASP A 265 -17.37 10.73 -3.61
N MET A 266 -16.18 11.29 -3.42
CA MET A 266 -15.57 12.21 -4.38
C MET A 266 -15.19 11.52 -5.68
N GLY A 267 -14.88 10.22 -5.64
CA GLY A 267 -14.62 9.40 -6.83
C GLY A 267 -15.83 9.37 -7.76
N THR A 268 -17.01 9.01 -7.23
CA THR A 268 -18.29 9.04 -7.98
C THR A 268 -18.62 10.44 -8.52
N MET A 269 -18.33 11.49 -7.75
CA MET A 269 -18.58 12.87 -8.20
C MET A 269 -17.71 13.26 -9.41
N LEU A 270 -16.49 12.73 -9.49
CA LEU A 270 -15.55 13.00 -10.59
C LEU A 270 -15.69 12.04 -11.76
N ALA A 271 -16.15 10.81 -11.52
CA ALA A 271 -16.29 9.77 -12.53
C ALA A 271 -17.18 10.23 -13.70
N GLY A 272 -16.63 10.21 -14.92
CA GLY A 272 -17.35 10.67 -16.12
C GLY A 272 -17.56 12.18 -16.22
N THR A 273 -16.87 13.00 -15.41
CA THR A 273 -16.82 14.46 -15.61
C THR A 273 -15.61 14.84 -16.45
N GLN A 274 -15.82 15.53 -17.58
CA GLN A 274 -14.74 16.05 -18.41
C GLN A 274 -14.37 17.49 -18.04
N PHE A 275 -15.34 18.25 -17.52
CA PHE A 275 -15.18 19.65 -17.15
C PHE A 275 -15.51 19.88 -15.68
N ARG A 276 -14.80 20.83 -15.07
CA ARG A 276 -15.04 21.28 -13.68
C ARG A 276 -16.51 21.65 -13.43
N GLY A 277 -17.19 22.24 -14.42
CA GLY A 277 -18.59 22.63 -14.29
C GLY A 277 -19.55 21.47 -14.07
N ASP A 278 -19.23 20.27 -14.57
CA ASP A 278 -20.10 19.09 -14.41
C ASP A 278 -20.02 18.51 -13.00
N PHE A 279 -18.80 18.51 -12.43
CA PHE A 279 -18.59 18.20 -11.03
C PHE A 279 -19.36 19.17 -10.11
N GLU A 280 -19.31 20.47 -10.39
CA GLU A 280 -20.07 21.48 -9.63
C GLU A 280 -21.59 21.26 -9.74
N LYS A 281 -22.11 20.93 -10.94
CA LYS A 281 -23.54 20.58 -11.13
C LYS A 281 -23.96 19.38 -10.30
N ARG A 282 -23.14 18.32 -10.21
CA ARG A 282 -23.44 17.11 -9.43
C ARG A 282 -23.53 17.40 -7.93
N ILE A 283 -22.57 18.17 -7.39
CA ILE A 283 -22.64 18.60 -5.97
C ILE A 283 -23.92 19.38 -5.72
N LYS A 284 -24.25 20.32 -6.60
CA LYS A 284 -25.48 21.12 -6.46
C LYS A 284 -26.73 20.24 -6.50
N MET A 285 -26.78 19.25 -7.38
CA MET A 285 -27.88 18.29 -7.49
C MET A 285 -28.08 17.49 -6.19
N VAL A 286 -26.99 16.99 -5.59
CA VAL A 286 -27.04 16.27 -4.31
C VAL A 286 -27.50 17.18 -3.17
N MET A 287 -26.96 18.39 -3.08
CA MET A 287 -27.34 19.32 -2.01
C MET A 287 -28.81 19.76 -2.11
N GLU A 288 -29.31 20.06 -3.31
CA GLU A 288 -30.72 20.42 -3.51
C GLU A 288 -31.66 19.23 -3.24
N GLY A 289 -31.28 18.02 -3.65
CA GLY A 289 -32.01 16.79 -3.36
C GLY A 289 -32.11 16.52 -1.85
N ALA A 290 -30.97 16.51 -1.17
CA ALA A 290 -30.89 16.29 0.28
C ALA A 290 -31.64 17.36 1.08
N SER A 291 -31.59 18.64 0.66
CA SER A 291 -32.32 19.71 1.33
C SER A 291 -33.84 19.59 1.19
N ARG A 292 -34.36 18.99 0.12
CA ARG A 292 -35.80 18.76 -0.07
C ARG A 292 -36.31 17.58 0.75
N GLU A 293 -35.47 16.57 0.97
CA GLU A 293 -35.80 15.41 1.83
C GLU A 293 -35.89 15.81 3.32
N GLY A 294 -35.16 16.83 3.74
CA GLY A 294 -35.30 17.47 5.07
C GLY A 294 -34.67 16.73 6.24
N ASN A 295 -34.65 15.39 6.21
CA ASN A 295 -33.99 14.55 7.23
C ASN A 295 -32.69 13.90 6.73
N ALA A 296 -32.03 14.49 5.74
CA ALA A 296 -30.78 14.00 5.20
C ALA A 296 -29.56 14.44 6.03
N ILE A 297 -28.62 13.53 6.24
CA ILE A 297 -27.29 13.79 6.80
C ILE A 297 -26.26 13.42 5.73
N ILE A 298 -25.44 14.36 5.30
CA ILE A 298 -24.37 14.09 4.33
C ILE A 298 -23.08 13.72 5.07
N TYR A 299 -22.56 12.52 4.83
CA TYR A 299 -21.24 12.11 5.28
C TYR A 299 -20.21 12.32 4.17
N ILE A 300 -19.11 12.99 4.51
CA ILE A 300 -17.99 13.27 3.61
C ILE A 300 -16.74 12.67 4.24
N ASP A 301 -16.28 11.55 3.71
CA ASP A 301 -14.98 11.02 4.08
C ASP A 301 -13.88 11.91 3.48
N GLU A 302 -12.78 12.06 4.22
CA GLU A 302 -11.64 12.88 3.78
C GLU A 302 -12.05 14.29 3.29
N ILE A 303 -12.83 15.02 4.08
CA ILE A 303 -13.42 16.33 3.70
C ILE A 303 -12.38 17.37 3.25
N HIS A 304 -11.11 17.21 3.62
CA HIS A 304 -10.00 18.05 3.17
C HIS A 304 -9.72 17.93 1.66
N ASN A 305 -10.15 16.85 1.00
CA ASN A 305 -10.03 16.67 -0.45
C ASN A 305 -10.98 17.58 -1.23
N MET A 306 -12.10 17.97 -0.62
CA MET A 306 -13.03 18.96 -1.18
C MET A 306 -12.52 20.41 -1.06
N ILE A 307 -11.47 20.62 -0.27
CA ILE A 307 -10.95 21.94 0.09
C ILE A 307 -9.61 22.11 -0.59
N GLY A 308 -9.67 22.49 -1.87
CA GLY A 308 -8.49 22.78 -2.69
C GLY A 308 -7.78 24.03 -2.19
N ALA A 309 -6.46 23.93 -1.98
CA ALA A 309 -5.60 25.09 -1.81
C ALA A 309 -5.56 25.82 -3.17
N GLY A 310 -6.45 26.79 -3.36
CA GLY A 310 -6.48 27.59 -4.59
C GLY A 310 -5.11 28.22 -4.87
N ARG A 311 -4.42 27.71 -5.90
CA ARG A 311 -3.45 28.36 -6.82
C ARG A 311 -2.57 27.30 -7.50
N GLY A 312 -2.99 26.83 -8.68
CA GLY A 312 -2.16 26.01 -9.58
C GLY A 312 -3.02 25.13 -10.50
N SER A 313 -2.53 24.89 -11.71
CA SER A 313 -3.14 23.98 -12.70
C SER A 313 -3.18 22.51 -12.28
N ASP A 314 -2.50 22.15 -11.18
CA ASP A 314 -2.46 20.81 -10.57
C ASP A 314 -3.26 20.69 -9.25
N GLY A 315 -3.98 21.74 -8.83
CA GLY A 315 -4.78 21.71 -7.61
C GLY A 315 -6.13 21.02 -7.83
N GLY A 316 -6.46 20.02 -7.00
CA GLY A 316 -7.75 19.34 -7.02
C GLY A 316 -8.96 20.30 -6.91
N PRO A 317 -10.16 19.86 -7.31
CA PRO A 317 -11.33 20.72 -7.43
C PRO A 317 -11.75 21.34 -6.08
N ASP A 318 -11.83 22.66 -6.03
CA ASP A 318 -12.24 23.42 -4.84
C ASP A 318 -13.77 23.51 -4.75
N ALA A 319 -14.38 22.56 -4.05
CA ALA A 319 -15.82 22.51 -3.78
C ALA A 319 -16.23 23.32 -2.52
N SER A 320 -15.26 23.89 -1.80
CA SER A 320 -15.46 24.56 -0.52
C SER A 320 -16.46 25.74 -0.59
N ASN A 321 -16.43 26.49 -1.69
CA ASN A 321 -17.34 27.62 -1.91
C ASN A 321 -18.79 27.17 -2.15
N MET A 322 -18.99 25.97 -2.71
CA MET A 322 -20.32 25.44 -3.02
C MET A 322 -21.04 24.92 -1.79
N LEU A 323 -20.31 24.42 -0.80
CA LEU A 323 -20.90 23.90 0.45
C LEU A 323 -21.30 25.01 1.42
N LYS A 324 -20.66 26.19 1.35
CA LYS A 324 -20.89 27.32 2.28
C LYS A 324 -22.38 27.70 2.43
N PRO A 325 -23.16 27.89 1.35
CA PRO A 325 -24.58 28.24 1.47
C PRO A 325 -25.38 27.20 2.25
N TYR A 326 -25.14 25.91 2.01
CA TYR A 326 -25.86 24.81 2.67
C TYR A 326 -25.45 24.65 4.15
N LEU A 327 -24.16 24.83 4.44
CA LEU A 327 -23.64 24.88 5.81
C LEU A 327 -24.15 26.09 6.62
N GLU A 328 -24.52 27.19 5.93
CA GLU A 328 -25.08 28.40 6.57
C GLU A 328 -26.59 28.35 6.73
N ALA A 329 -27.31 27.77 5.76
CA ALA A 329 -28.76 27.60 5.82
C ALA A 329 -29.18 26.62 6.91
N GLY A 330 -28.36 25.59 7.20
CA GLY A 330 -28.64 24.59 8.22
C GLY A 330 -29.79 23.64 7.87
N SER A 331 -30.25 23.64 6.62
CA SER A 331 -31.26 22.72 6.10
C SER A 331 -30.73 21.30 5.91
N ILE A 332 -29.40 21.14 5.82
CA ILE A 332 -28.71 19.87 5.69
C ILE A 332 -27.70 19.75 6.84
N ARG A 333 -27.60 18.57 7.44
CA ARG A 333 -26.56 18.26 8.44
C ARG A 333 -25.39 17.56 7.76
N PHE A 334 -24.18 17.83 8.20
CA PHE A 334 -22.96 17.25 7.64
C PHE A 334 -22.16 16.53 8.72
N ILE A 335 -21.62 15.36 8.37
CA ILE A 335 -20.56 14.68 9.12
C ILE A 335 -19.32 14.68 8.23
N GLY A 336 -18.22 15.23 8.71
CA GLY A 336 -16.94 15.16 8.00
C GLY A 336 -15.95 14.28 8.74
N SER A 337 -15.06 13.59 8.02
CA SER A 337 -13.88 12.96 8.60
C SER A 337 -12.59 13.60 8.03
N THR A 338 -11.52 13.63 8.81
CA THR A 338 -10.17 14.03 8.34
C THR A 338 -9.09 13.51 9.27
N THR A 339 -7.83 13.55 8.85
CA THR A 339 -6.68 13.35 9.75
C THR A 339 -6.26 14.65 10.45
N TYR A 340 -5.49 14.54 11.54
CA TYR A 340 -4.91 15.70 12.22
C TYR A 340 -3.99 16.51 11.32
N ASP A 341 -3.16 15.82 10.53
CA ASP A 341 -2.22 16.44 9.59
C ASP A 341 -2.96 17.25 8.52
N GLU A 342 -3.98 16.67 7.89
CA GLU A 342 -4.78 17.37 6.87
C GLU A 342 -5.64 18.48 7.45
N TYR A 343 -6.14 18.29 8.67
CA TYR A 343 -6.87 19.33 9.38
C TYR A 343 -5.99 20.58 9.53
N ASN A 344 -4.77 20.42 10.05
CA ASN A 344 -3.84 21.52 10.28
C ASN A 344 -3.33 22.13 8.97
N ARG A 345 -3.02 21.31 7.96
CA ARG A 345 -2.46 21.79 6.68
C ARG A 345 -3.48 22.47 5.78
N ARG A 346 -4.72 21.98 5.71
CA ARG A 346 -5.73 22.43 4.72
C ARG A 346 -6.96 23.09 5.34
N LEU A 347 -7.57 22.45 6.33
CA LEU A 347 -8.85 22.93 6.91
C LEU A 347 -8.65 24.13 7.83
N ALA A 348 -7.66 24.13 8.73
CA ALA A 348 -7.49 25.13 9.77
C ALA A 348 -7.36 26.58 9.25
N HIS A 349 -6.84 26.75 8.03
CA HIS A 349 -6.71 28.05 7.37
C HIS A 349 -8.05 28.55 6.78
N GLN A 350 -9.01 27.67 6.54
CA GLN A 350 -10.32 27.97 5.95
C GLN A 350 -11.39 28.31 7.01
N ARG A 351 -11.24 29.48 7.64
CA ARG A 351 -12.14 29.94 8.73
C ARG A 351 -13.63 29.95 8.37
N GLY A 352 -13.99 30.09 7.09
CA GLY A 352 -15.38 30.13 6.63
C GLY A 352 -16.15 28.83 6.83
N ILE A 353 -15.47 27.68 6.68
CA ILE A 353 -16.06 26.33 6.79
C ILE A 353 -15.82 25.77 8.19
N VAL A 354 -14.59 25.83 8.71
CA VAL A 354 -14.25 25.24 10.02
C VAL A 354 -15.14 25.76 11.15
N ARG A 355 -15.54 27.04 11.11
CA ARG A 355 -16.44 27.62 12.11
C ARG A 355 -17.84 26.98 12.16
N ARG A 356 -18.24 26.23 11.14
CA ARG A 356 -19.53 25.51 11.02
C ARG A 356 -19.44 24.07 11.48
N PHE A 357 -18.23 23.54 11.60
CA PHE A 357 -17.97 22.22 12.13
C PHE A 357 -17.59 22.29 13.61
N GLN A 358 -17.95 21.25 14.35
CA GLN A 358 -17.48 21.00 15.70
C GLN A 358 -16.51 19.82 15.65
N GLN A 359 -15.24 20.08 15.95
CA GLN A 359 -14.24 19.03 16.07
C GLN A 359 -14.61 18.04 17.18
N ILE A 360 -14.48 16.76 16.86
CA ILE A 360 -14.58 15.61 17.75
C ILE A 360 -13.31 14.80 17.51
N ASP A 361 -12.46 14.72 18.53
CA ASP A 361 -11.20 13.99 18.48
C ASP A 361 -11.43 12.49 18.62
N ILE A 362 -10.96 11.73 17.64
CA ILE A 362 -11.03 10.27 17.61
C ILE A 362 -9.62 9.72 17.84
N ALA A 363 -9.34 9.36 19.08
CA ALA A 363 -8.04 8.81 19.47
C ALA A 363 -7.88 7.35 19.02
N GLU A 364 -6.63 6.90 18.87
CA GLU A 364 -6.30 5.46 18.79
C GLU A 364 -6.84 4.76 20.04
N PRO A 365 -7.58 3.64 19.90
CA PRO A 365 -8.08 2.90 21.04
C PRO A 365 -6.93 2.29 21.83
N SER A 366 -7.14 2.10 23.12
CA SER A 366 -6.20 1.35 23.95
C SER A 366 -6.07 -0.10 23.47
N VAL A 367 -4.97 -0.76 23.84
CA VAL A 367 -4.73 -2.17 23.50
C VAL A 367 -5.90 -3.05 23.93
N ASP A 368 -6.44 -2.84 25.14
CA ASP A 368 -7.53 -3.65 25.66
C ASP A 368 -8.87 -3.36 24.95
N GLU A 369 -9.15 -2.10 24.59
CA GLU A 369 -10.31 -1.74 23.75
C GLU A 369 -10.20 -2.35 22.35
N ALA A 370 -9.03 -2.30 21.73
CA ALA A 370 -8.78 -2.93 20.43
C ALA A 370 -8.99 -4.45 20.48
N VAL A 371 -8.59 -5.11 21.58
CA VAL A 371 -8.92 -6.54 21.80
C VAL A 371 -10.43 -6.75 21.82
N GLN A 372 -11.21 -5.89 22.49
CA GLN A 372 -12.68 -6.01 22.48
C GLN A 372 -13.27 -5.79 21.09
N ILE A 373 -12.76 -4.82 20.34
CA ILE A 373 -13.16 -4.57 18.94
C ILE A 373 -12.95 -5.84 18.12
N LEU A 374 -11.74 -6.39 18.10
CA LEU A 374 -11.47 -7.60 17.32
C LEU A 374 -12.26 -8.83 17.80
N LEU A 375 -12.53 -8.97 19.10
CA LEU A 375 -13.38 -10.04 19.62
C LEU A 375 -14.83 -9.94 19.13
N GLY A 376 -15.37 -8.75 18.95
CA GLY A 376 -16.69 -8.54 18.38
C GLY A 376 -16.72 -8.76 16.87
N LEU A 377 -15.64 -8.44 16.16
CA LEU A 377 -15.48 -8.71 14.72
C LEU A 377 -15.23 -10.19 14.39
N ARG A 378 -14.71 -10.95 15.37
CA ARG A 378 -14.27 -12.34 15.21
C ARG A 378 -15.26 -13.21 14.43
N LYS A 379 -16.55 -13.17 14.77
CA LYS A 379 -17.55 -14.08 14.19
C LYS A 379 -17.68 -13.88 12.68
N LYS A 380 -17.70 -12.62 12.21
CA LYS A 380 -17.79 -12.28 10.78
C LYS A 380 -16.56 -12.79 10.01
N TYR A 381 -15.35 -12.61 10.55
CA TYR A 381 -14.12 -13.15 9.94
C TYR A 381 -14.04 -14.69 9.99
N GLU A 382 -14.53 -15.35 11.05
CA GLU A 382 -14.60 -16.82 11.14
C GLU A 382 -15.59 -17.42 10.12
N GLU A 383 -16.64 -16.69 9.79
CA GLU A 383 -17.63 -17.08 8.77
C GLU A 383 -17.08 -16.85 7.37
N PHE A 384 -16.50 -15.67 7.11
CA PHE A 384 -15.93 -15.30 5.82
C PHE A 384 -14.79 -16.23 5.37
N HIS A 385 -13.77 -16.44 6.22
CA HIS A 385 -12.60 -17.28 5.88
C HIS A 385 -12.79 -18.78 6.17
N GLY A 386 -13.90 -19.16 6.81
CA GLY A 386 -14.12 -20.54 7.25
C GLY A 386 -13.14 -21.03 8.34
N VAL A 387 -12.45 -20.15 9.05
CA VAL A 387 -11.46 -20.47 10.09
C VAL A 387 -12.01 -20.26 11.51
N SER A 388 -11.24 -20.64 12.53
CA SER A 388 -11.51 -20.24 13.92
C SER A 388 -10.33 -19.47 14.53
N TYR A 389 -10.64 -18.36 15.19
CA TYR A 389 -9.68 -17.53 15.91
C TYR A 389 -9.84 -17.73 17.43
N PRO A 390 -8.90 -18.42 18.09
CA PRO A 390 -8.89 -18.48 19.55
C PRO A 390 -8.73 -17.08 20.17
N LYS A 391 -9.41 -16.81 21.29
CA LYS A 391 -9.32 -15.50 21.97
C LYS A 391 -7.87 -15.09 22.30
N ALA A 392 -7.04 -16.05 22.69
CA ALA A 392 -5.63 -15.83 23.00
C ALA A 392 -4.78 -15.44 21.77
N VAL A 393 -5.25 -15.77 20.55
CA VAL A 393 -4.59 -15.38 19.29
C VAL A 393 -4.94 -13.95 18.92
N ILE A 394 -6.20 -13.54 19.13
CA ILE A 394 -6.62 -12.14 18.95
C ILE A 394 -5.87 -11.21 19.91
N ASP A 395 -5.82 -11.55 21.20
CA ASP A 395 -5.05 -10.78 22.18
C ASP A 395 -3.57 -10.67 21.79
N TYR A 396 -2.97 -11.78 21.35
CA TYR A 396 -1.60 -11.79 20.86
C TYR A 396 -1.43 -10.89 19.62
N ALA A 397 -2.29 -10.99 18.62
CA ALA A 397 -2.24 -10.18 17.41
C ALA A 397 -2.31 -8.67 17.71
N VAL A 398 -3.22 -8.23 18.58
CA VAL A 398 -3.34 -6.82 18.97
C VAL A 398 -2.10 -6.34 19.71
N ARG A 399 -1.63 -7.10 20.71
CA ARG A 399 -0.45 -6.70 21.51
C ARG A 399 0.82 -6.66 20.67
N GLN A 400 1.00 -7.63 19.77
CA GLN A 400 2.16 -7.67 18.90
C GLN A 400 2.12 -6.61 17.81
N SER A 401 0.97 -6.35 17.19
CA SER A 401 0.85 -5.27 16.21
C SER A 401 1.06 -3.90 16.86
N ALA A 402 0.55 -3.68 18.07
CA ALA A 402 0.80 -2.47 18.85
C ALA A 402 2.30 -2.25 19.13
N ARG A 403 3.04 -3.33 19.39
CA ARG A 403 4.47 -3.29 19.71
C ARG A 403 5.37 -3.14 18.48
N LEU A 404 5.05 -3.84 17.39
CA LEU A 404 5.96 -4.03 16.25
C LEU A 404 5.60 -3.17 15.03
N VAL A 405 4.32 -2.84 14.85
CA VAL A 405 3.83 -2.03 13.73
C VAL A 405 3.56 -0.61 14.24
N SER A 406 4.53 0.29 13.99
CA SER A 406 4.55 1.66 14.53
C SER A 406 4.00 2.72 13.57
N ASP A 407 3.90 2.41 12.27
CA ASP A 407 3.47 3.34 11.22
C ASP A 407 1.95 3.32 10.98
N ARG A 408 1.23 2.42 11.65
CA ARG A 408 -0.23 2.30 11.63
C ARG A 408 -0.80 2.29 13.04
N PHE A 409 -2.08 2.63 13.13
CA PHE A 409 -2.82 2.76 14.39
C PHE A 409 -3.76 1.58 14.60
N LEU A 410 -4.06 1.26 15.86
CA LEU A 410 -5.15 0.36 16.22
C LEU A 410 -6.52 0.99 15.88
N PRO A 411 -7.56 0.18 15.60
CA PRO A 411 -7.54 -1.29 15.52
C PRO A 411 -7.10 -1.84 14.15
N ASP A 412 -7.01 -1.00 13.11
CA ASP A 412 -6.75 -1.34 11.70
C ASP A 412 -5.59 -2.33 11.51
N LYS A 413 -4.39 -2.01 12.02
CA LYS A 413 -3.22 -2.90 11.90
C LYS A 413 -3.42 -4.31 12.50
N ALA A 414 -4.31 -4.45 13.48
CA ALA A 414 -4.61 -5.74 14.08
C ALA A 414 -5.70 -6.47 13.28
N ILE A 415 -6.67 -5.75 12.71
CA ILE A 415 -7.69 -6.30 11.82
C ILE A 415 -7.01 -6.92 10.60
N ASP A 416 -6.15 -6.15 9.91
CA ASP A 416 -5.38 -6.62 8.75
C ASP A 416 -4.62 -7.91 9.05
N LEU A 417 -3.99 -8.00 10.23
CA LEU A 417 -3.20 -9.16 10.63
C LEU A 417 -4.05 -10.42 10.84
N ILE A 418 -5.26 -10.28 11.39
CA ILE A 418 -6.20 -11.39 11.58
C ILE A 418 -6.81 -11.82 10.24
N ASP A 419 -7.09 -10.85 9.38
CA ASP A 419 -7.65 -11.05 8.04
C ASP A 419 -6.65 -11.81 7.14
N GLU A 420 -5.40 -11.34 7.07
CA GLU A 420 -4.33 -12.01 6.32
C GLU A 420 -4.06 -13.43 6.86
N ALA A 421 -4.15 -13.63 8.18
CA ALA A 421 -4.04 -14.95 8.78
C ALA A 421 -5.22 -15.88 8.45
N GLY A 422 -6.41 -15.33 8.28
CA GLY A 422 -7.58 -16.06 7.80
C GLY A 422 -7.38 -16.54 6.38
N ALA A 423 -7.07 -15.60 5.48
CA ALA A 423 -6.84 -15.88 4.07
C ALA A 423 -5.69 -16.88 3.85
N GLN A 424 -4.58 -16.76 4.59
CA GLN A 424 -3.49 -17.72 4.47
C GLN A 424 -3.93 -19.14 4.90
N MET A 425 -4.68 -19.27 5.98
CA MET A 425 -5.20 -20.58 6.42
C MET A 425 -6.22 -21.16 5.43
N GLU A 426 -7.05 -20.34 4.81
CA GLU A 426 -7.99 -20.75 3.78
C GLU A 426 -7.26 -21.35 2.56
N ILE A 427 -6.22 -20.65 2.08
CA ILE A 427 -5.38 -21.13 0.97
C ILE A 427 -4.68 -22.45 1.35
N GLU A 428 -4.12 -22.55 2.56
CA GLU A 428 -3.46 -23.77 3.03
C GLU A 428 -4.44 -24.95 3.15
N ALA A 429 -5.67 -24.70 3.60
CA ALA A 429 -6.72 -25.71 3.68
C ALA A 429 -7.13 -26.20 2.29
N PHE A 430 -7.32 -25.28 1.34
CA PHE A 430 -7.65 -25.61 -0.05
C PHE A 430 -6.55 -26.44 -0.73
N GLN A 431 -5.27 -26.09 -0.53
CA GLN A 431 -4.14 -26.85 -1.06
C GLN A 431 -4.06 -28.25 -0.46
N ALA A 432 -4.25 -28.39 0.85
CA ALA A 432 -4.24 -29.68 1.52
C ALA A 432 -5.36 -30.62 1.05
N MET A 433 -6.52 -30.06 0.66
CA MET A 433 -7.61 -30.80 0.01
C MET A 433 -7.21 -31.28 -1.39
N GLN A 434 -6.63 -30.42 -2.23
CA GLN A 434 -6.19 -30.81 -3.58
C GLN A 434 -5.13 -31.91 -3.58
N GLU A 435 -4.23 -31.91 -2.59
CA GLU A 435 -3.18 -32.91 -2.44
C GLU A 435 -3.64 -34.21 -1.77
N GLY A 436 -4.93 -34.35 -1.46
CA GLY A 436 -5.51 -35.55 -0.85
C GLY A 436 -5.04 -35.82 0.58
N ARG A 437 -4.47 -34.82 1.27
CA ARG A 437 -4.01 -34.94 2.67
C ARG A 437 -5.18 -34.84 3.66
N VAL A 438 -6.32 -34.29 3.24
CA VAL A 438 -7.54 -34.12 4.03
C VAL A 438 -8.72 -34.68 3.22
N THR A 439 -9.59 -35.46 3.87
CA THR A 439 -10.84 -35.96 3.28
C THR A 439 -12.01 -35.17 3.86
N GLU A 440 -13.02 -34.84 3.03
CA GLU A 440 -14.19 -33.99 3.40
C GLU A 440 -14.92 -34.46 4.67
N ASP A 441 -14.81 -35.74 5.01
CA ASP A 441 -15.72 -36.41 5.94
C ASP A 441 -15.22 -36.64 7.38
N LYS A 442 -13.99 -36.25 7.77
CA LYS A 442 -13.44 -36.69 9.08
C LYS A 442 -13.17 -35.66 10.16
N ASP A 443 -13.25 -34.36 9.91
CA ASP A 443 -13.28 -33.38 11.00
C ASP A 443 -13.97 -32.12 10.52
N ASN A 444 -15.25 -31.96 10.88
CA ASN A 444 -16.04 -30.73 10.72
C ASN A 444 -15.52 -29.58 11.62
N LYS A 445 -14.19 -29.48 11.79
CA LYS A 445 -13.50 -28.49 12.60
C LYS A 445 -12.83 -27.50 11.68
N LYS A 446 -13.36 -26.27 11.71
CA LYS A 446 -12.71 -25.11 11.08
C LYS A 446 -11.22 -25.05 11.46
N PRO A 447 -10.30 -24.87 10.50
CA PRO A 447 -8.87 -24.71 10.78
C PRO A 447 -8.66 -23.57 11.79
N LYS A 448 -7.78 -23.78 12.76
CA LYS A 448 -7.52 -22.81 13.84
C LYS A 448 -6.29 -21.99 13.53
N VAL A 449 -6.45 -20.66 13.53
CA VAL A 449 -5.33 -19.74 13.46
C VAL A 449 -4.50 -19.87 14.74
N THR A 450 -3.17 -19.92 14.59
CA THR A 450 -2.23 -20.07 15.69
C THR A 450 -1.42 -18.80 15.91
N LYS A 451 -0.86 -18.63 17.12
CA LYS A 451 0.08 -17.52 17.40
C LYS A 451 1.31 -17.56 16.50
N GLN A 452 1.74 -18.76 16.09
CA GLN A 452 2.87 -18.94 15.21
C GLN A 452 2.61 -18.31 13.83
N LEU A 453 1.45 -18.59 13.23
CA LEU A 453 1.07 -18.01 11.95
C LEU A 453 1.02 -16.46 12.01
N ILE A 454 0.42 -15.91 13.08
CA ILE A 454 0.41 -14.46 13.29
C ILE A 454 1.84 -13.89 13.38
N GLY A 455 2.75 -14.59 14.06
CA GLY A 455 4.17 -14.21 14.12
C GLY A 455 4.85 -14.26 12.75
N ASP A 456 4.57 -15.28 11.95
CA ASP A 456 5.13 -15.43 10.60
C ASP A 456 4.62 -14.34 9.64
N ILE A 457 3.36 -13.92 9.77
CA ILE A 457 2.81 -12.79 8.99
C ILE A 457 3.41 -11.47 9.45
N LEU A 458 3.49 -11.23 10.76
CA LEU A 458 4.15 -10.03 11.31
C LEU A 458 5.60 -9.92 10.83
N ALA A 459 6.31 -11.03 10.70
CA ALA A 459 7.67 -11.07 10.15
C ALA A 459 7.71 -10.54 8.71
N LYS A 460 6.78 -11.02 7.86
CA LYS A 460 6.65 -10.56 6.46
C LYS A 460 6.30 -9.07 6.40
N VAL A 461 5.29 -8.64 7.15
CA VAL A 461 4.80 -7.24 7.17
C VAL A 461 5.88 -6.29 7.68
N CYS A 462 6.53 -6.63 8.79
CA CYS A 462 7.57 -5.79 9.40
C CYS A 462 8.94 -5.93 8.72
N LYS A 463 9.09 -6.82 7.73
CA LYS A 463 10.36 -7.19 7.09
C LYS A 463 11.44 -7.58 8.12
N VAL A 464 11.01 -8.25 9.18
CA VAL A 464 11.88 -8.79 10.23
C VAL A 464 11.98 -10.29 10.02
N ASP A 465 13.14 -10.89 10.28
CA ASP A 465 13.26 -12.35 10.29
C ASP A 465 12.25 -12.95 11.29
N ALA A 466 11.43 -13.89 10.86
CA ALA A 466 10.43 -14.56 11.70
C ALA A 466 11.08 -15.25 12.91
N ALA A 467 12.35 -15.65 12.78
CA ALA A 467 13.13 -16.18 13.90
C ALA A 467 13.31 -15.15 15.02
N ALA A 468 13.57 -13.87 14.68
CA ALA A 468 13.83 -12.80 15.63
C ALA A 468 12.59 -12.33 16.43
N LEU A 469 11.39 -12.75 15.99
CA LEU A 469 10.09 -12.46 16.61
C LEU A 469 9.59 -13.58 17.51
N LYS A 470 10.22 -14.77 17.50
CA LYS A 470 9.80 -15.89 18.36
C LYS A 470 10.21 -15.61 19.80
N GLU A 471 9.29 -15.83 20.74
CA GLU A 471 9.54 -15.71 22.19
C GLU A 471 10.61 -16.71 22.70
N ASP A 472 10.99 -17.71 21.90
CA ASP A 472 12.01 -18.75 22.19
C ASP A 472 13.44 -18.41 21.70
N ASP A 473 13.73 -17.14 21.41
CA ASP A 473 15.00 -16.66 20.84
C ASP A 473 16.22 -16.74 21.79
N ASN A 474 16.01 -17.19 23.03
CA ASN A 474 17.05 -17.27 24.05
C ASN A 474 18.22 -18.17 23.63
N THR A 475 17.98 -19.20 22.82
CA THR A 475 19.04 -20.10 22.35
C THR A 475 19.95 -19.44 21.30
N LEU A 476 19.37 -18.67 20.38
CA LEU A 476 20.13 -17.90 19.38
C LEU A 476 20.89 -16.74 20.03
N LEU A 477 20.29 -16.05 21.01
CA LEU A 477 20.95 -15.01 21.80
C LEU A 477 22.07 -15.56 22.67
N LYS A 478 21.91 -16.74 23.27
CA LYS A 478 22.93 -17.39 24.10
C LYS A 478 24.18 -17.75 23.32
N THR A 479 24.02 -18.12 22.05
CA THR A 479 25.14 -18.53 21.18
C THR A 479 25.70 -17.38 20.33
N LEU A 480 25.11 -16.17 20.40
CA LEU A 480 25.49 -15.01 19.59
C LEU A 480 26.97 -14.62 19.73
N GLN A 481 27.50 -14.60 20.96
CA GLN A 481 28.91 -14.27 21.20
C GLN A 481 29.86 -15.23 20.47
N ALA A 482 29.62 -16.54 20.59
CA ALA A 482 30.44 -17.55 19.93
C ALA A 482 30.38 -17.43 18.39
N ARG A 483 29.19 -17.17 17.83
CA ARG A 483 29.02 -16.96 16.39
C ARG A 483 29.77 -15.70 15.91
N MET A 484 29.67 -14.61 16.66
CA MET A 484 30.41 -13.37 16.38
C MET A 484 31.93 -13.58 16.43
N LEU A 485 32.44 -14.22 17.48
CA LEU A 485 33.88 -14.49 17.65
C LEU A 485 34.45 -15.45 16.59
N SER A 486 33.64 -16.32 16.00
CA SER A 486 34.10 -17.17 14.89
C SER A 486 34.42 -16.39 13.61
N LYS A 487 33.92 -15.14 13.49
CA LYS A 487 34.07 -14.28 12.29
C LYS A 487 34.85 -12.99 12.56
N ILE A 488 34.89 -12.56 13.82
CA ILE A 488 35.61 -11.36 14.29
C ILE A 488 36.84 -11.79 15.06
N PHE A 489 38.02 -11.46 14.54
CA PHE A 489 39.28 -11.87 15.14
C PHE A 489 39.87 -10.78 16.02
N GLY A 490 40.33 -11.17 17.20
CA GLY A 490 41.14 -10.32 18.07
C GLY A 490 40.42 -9.09 18.63
N GLN A 491 39.09 -9.12 18.75
CA GLN A 491 38.30 -8.06 19.38
C GLN A 491 37.31 -8.66 20.40
N ASP A 492 37.77 -9.65 21.15
CA ASP A 492 36.95 -10.53 21.98
C ASP A 492 36.14 -9.76 23.04
N GLU A 493 36.81 -8.82 23.71
CA GLU A 493 36.19 -7.97 24.73
C GLU A 493 35.17 -6.99 24.14
N ALA A 494 35.46 -6.43 22.96
CA ALA A 494 34.52 -5.55 22.26
C ALA A 494 33.26 -6.33 21.85
N VAL A 495 33.43 -7.53 21.30
CA VAL A 495 32.30 -8.42 20.95
C VAL A 495 31.49 -8.79 22.19
N ARG A 496 32.14 -9.12 23.31
CA ARG A 496 31.46 -9.43 24.57
C ARG A 496 30.58 -8.27 25.04
N GLN A 497 31.12 -7.05 25.08
CA GLN A 497 30.37 -5.85 25.50
C GLN A 497 29.18 -5.54 24.58
N VAL A 498 29.35 -5.69 23.27
CA VAL A 498 28.25 -5.53 22.30
C VAL A 498 27.15 -6.56 22.57
N VAL A 499 27.51 -7.84 22.70
CA VAL A 499 26.53 -8.91 22.92
C VAL A 499 25.81 -8.74 24.26
N GLU A 500 26.51 -8.36 25.32
CA GLU A 500 25.90 -8.09 26.63
C GLU A 500 24.89 -6.94 26.57
N ALA A 501 25.20 -5.85 25.85
CA ALA A 501 24.26 -4.75 25.65
C ALA A 501 22.98 -5.20 24.93
N ILE A 502 23.10 -6.03 23.89
CA ILE A 502 21.94 -6.57 23.17
C ILE A 502 21.14 -7.56 24.03
N GLN A 503 21.82 -8.39 24.82
CA GLN A 503 21.15 -9.33 25.73
C GLN A 503 20.36 -8.59 26.82
N MET A 504 20.90 -7.51 27.39
CA MET A 504 20.19 -6.67 28.36
C MET A 504 18.92 -6.05 27.75
N ALA A 505 19.01 -5.56 26.51
CA ALA A 505 17.88 -5.02 25.78
C ALA A 505 16.79 -6.06 25.55
N LYS A 506 17.17 -7.24 25.07
CA LYS A 506 16.25 -8.35 24.80
C LYS A 506 15.64 -8.94 26.08
N ALA A 507 16.32 -8.83 27.21
CA ALA A 507 15.80 -9.22 28.52
C ALA A 507 14.76 -8.24 29.09
N GLY A 508 14.47 -7.12 28.40
CA GLY A 508 13.53 -6.10 28.88
C GLY A 508 14.05 -5.34 30.11
N LEU A 509 15.37 -5.26 30.27
CA LEU A 509 16.02 -4.55 31.38
C LEU A 509 16.39 -3.10 31.03
N LEU A 510 15.95 -2.63 29.86
CA LEU A 510 16.09 -1.24 29.41
C LEU A 510 14.73 -0.55 29.43
N ASP A 511 14.76 0.78 29.48
CA ASP A 511 13.54 1.59 29.40
C ASP A 511 12.88 1.44 28.00
N ASP A 512 11.56 1.27 27.96
CA ASP A 512 10.78 1.00 26.74
C ASP A 512 10.78 2.16 25.72
N ASP A 513 11.16 3.36 26.14
CA ASP A 513 11.23 4.59 25.35
C ASP A 513 12.63 4.87 24.77
N LYS A 514 13.56 3.92 24.88
CA LYS A 514 14.93 4.05 24.37
C LYS A 514 15.23 3.04 23.25
N PRO A 515 16.24 3.32 22.40
CA PRO A 515 16.72 2.33 21.43
C PRO A 515 17.24 1.07 22.13
N LEU A 516 17.19 -0.08 21.45
CA LEU A 516 17.72 -1.37 21.98
C LEU A 516 19.18 -1.27 22.43
N GLY A 517 19.95 -0.36 21.84
CA GLY A 517 21.28 -0.05 22.36
C GLY A 517 21.86 1.13 21.63
N SER A 518 22.55 2.00 22.36
CA SER A 518 23.28 3.15 21.82
C SER A 518 24.75 3.00 22.17
N LEU A 519 25.55 2.51 21.22
CA LEU A 519 26.94 2.13 21.44
C LEU A 519 27.90 3.04 20.66
N LEU A 520 28.97 3.49 21.32
CA LEU A 520 30.06 4.20 20.67
C LEU A 520 31.28 3.29 20.55
N PHE A 521 31.65 2.95 19.32
CA PHE A 521 32.82 2.13 19.00
C PHE A 521 34.03 3.03 18.78
N VAL A 522 35.03 2.91 19.64
CA VAL A 522 36.23 3.75 19.61
C VAL A 522 37.46 2.90 19.35
N GLY A 523 38.33 3.34 18.43
CA GLY A 523 39.60 2.67 18.18
C GLY A 523 40.26 3.14 16.88
N PRO A 524 41.41 2.57 16.49
CA PRO A 524 42.10 2.93 15.25
C PRO A 524 41.31 2.59 13.99
N THR A 525 41.76 3.11 12.86
CA THR A 525 41.25 2.77 11.52
C THR A 525 41.56 1.32 11.17
N GLY A 526 40.59 0.61 10.58
CA GLY A 526 40.82 -0.73 10.04
C GLY A 526 40.93 -1.88 11.06
N VAL A 527 40.57 -1.65 12.34
CA VAL A 527 40.57 -2.69 13.41
C VAL A 527 39.28 -3.52 13.48
N GLY A 528 38.26 -3.19 12.69
CA GLY A 528 37.03 -4.00 12.59
C GLY A 528 35.76 -3.41 13.20
N LYS A 529 35.74 -2.13 13.60
CA LYS A 529 34.53 -1.45 14.16
C LYS A 529 33.27 -1.66 13.30
N THR A 530 33.35 -1.31 12.02
CA THR A 530 32.25 -1.48 11.04
C THR A 530 31.96 -2.96 10.74
N GLU A 531 32.96 -3.84 10.82
CA GLU A 531 32.75 -5.28 10.59
C GLU A 531 31.96 -5.92 11.74
N VAL A 532 32.19 -5.50 12.99
CA VAL A 532 31.37 -5.94 14.14
C VAL A 532 29.91 -5.52 13.96
N ALA A 533 29.63 -4.27 13.58
CA ALA A 533 28.27 -3.81 13.32
C ALA A 533 27.60 -4.59 12.18
N ARG A 534 28.32 -4.82 11.08
CA ARG A 534 27.85 -5.62 9.94
C ARG A 534 27.57 -7.06 10.33
N GLN A 535 28.45 -7.67 11.12
CA GLN A 535 28.28 -9.06 11.53
C GLN A 535 27.14 -9.20 12.53
N LEU A 536 26.97 -8.24 13.43
CA LEU A 536 25.83 -8.18 14.35
C LEU A 536 24.51 -8.17 13.59
N ALA A 537 24.36 -7.28 12.60
CA ALA A 537 23.14 -7.22 11.77
C ALA A 537 22.84 -8.56 11.08
N ARG A 538 23.87 -9.21 10.52
CA ARG A 538 23.74 -10.53 9.88
C ARG A 538 23.36 -11.64 10.86
N GLU A 539 23.96 -11.68 12.04
CA GLU A 539 23.66 -12.71 13.05
C GLU A 539 22.29 -12.53 13.71
N LEU A 540 21.76 -11.30 13.71
CA LEU A 540 20.42 -10.98 14.19
C LEU A 540 19.34 -11.06 13.10
N GLY A 541 19.73 -11.26 11.82
CA GLY A 541 18.78 -11.29 10.71
C GLY A 541 18.11 -9.93 10.42
N VAL A 542 18.77 -8.83 10.76
CA VAL A 542 18.23 -7.46 10.59
C VAL A 542 19.03 -6.67 9.55
N GLN A 543 18.41 -5.63 8.99
CA GLN A 543 19.09 -4.78 8.01
C GLN A 543 20.20 -3.94 8.67
N LEU A 544 21.30 -3.73 7.95
CA LEU A 544 22.31 -2.73 8.30
C LEU A 544 22.00 -1.44 7.54
N VAL A 545 21.56 -0.41 8.25
CA VAL A 545 21.39 0.95 7.72
C VAL A 545 22.68 1.72 8.02
N ARG A 546 23.36 2.26 7.02
CA ARG A 546 24.66 2.90 7.20
C ARG A 546 24.69 4.31 6.64
N PHE A 547 25.16 5.26 7.45
CA PHE A 547 25.47 6.63 7.04
C PHE A 547 26.93 6.96 7.36
N ASP A 548 27.63 7.56 6.41
CA ASP A 548 28.99 8.08 6.60
C ASP A 548 28.90 9.54 7.05
N MET A 549 29.30 9.83 8.29
CA MET A 549 29.17 11.15 8.87
C MET A 549 30.13 12.18 8.27
N SER A 550 31.14 11.75 7.51
CA SER A 550 31.99 12.65 6.73
C SER A 550 31.21 13.36 5.61
N GLU A 551 30.11 12.79 5.13
CA GLU A 551 29.21 13.43 4.15
C GLU A 551 28.32 14.52 4.78
N TYR A 552 28.19 14.54 6.12
CA TYR A 552 27.29 15.42 6.86
C TYR A 552 28.04 16.42 7.75
N THR A 553 29.18 16.90 7.27
CA THR A 553 30.00 17.94 7.91
C THR A 553 29.36 19.33 7.81
N GLU A 554 28.61 19.58 6.73
CA GLU A 554 27.96 20.86 6.44
C GLU A 554 26.47 20.87 6.77
N LYS A 555 25.96 22.04 7.18
CA LYS A 555 24.55 22.22 7.57
C LYS A 555 23.55 21.85 6.45
N HIS A 556 23.89 22.09 5.18
CA HIS A 556 23.03 21.73 4.05
C HIS A 556 22.91 20.21 3.86
N ALA A 557 23.97 19.44 4.15
CA ALA A 557 23.91 17.98 4.11
C ALA A 557 23.08 17.43 5.28
N VAL A 558 23.21 18.03 6.47
CA VAL A 558 22.35 17.70 7.64
C VAL A 558 20.88 17.87 7.28
N ALA A 559 20.50 18.96 6.61
CA ALA A 559 19.12 19.18 6.16
C ALA A 559 18.58 18.03 5.28
N LYS A 560 19.41 17.36 4.47
CA LYS A 560 18.96 16.17 3.73
C LYS A 560 18.74 14.94 4.62
N LEU A 561 19.50 14.81 5.70
CA LEU A 561 19.39 13.68 6.62
C LEU A 561 18.06 13.68 7.39
N ILE A 562 17.56 14.85 7.77
CA ILE A 562 16.36 14.99 8.65
C ILE A 562 15.17 15.61 7.92
N GLY A 563 15.43 16.40 6.88
CA GLY A 563 14.44 17.23 6.20
C GLY A 563 14.80 18.72 6.27
N SER A 564 14.64 19.44 5.17
CA SER A 564 14.92 20.89 5.13
C SER A 564 13.87 21.67 5.92
N PRO A 565 14.21 22.80 6.57
CA PRO A 565 13.23 23.68 7.21
C PRO A 565 12.26 24.31 6.21
N ALA A 566 11.09 24.76 6.68
CA ALA A 566 10.09 25.46 5.86
C ALA A 566 10.69 26.67 5.12
N GLY A 567 10.48 26.72 3.80
CA GLY A 567 10.96 27.81 2.94
C GLY A 567 12.31 27.57 2.24
N TYR A 568 12.92 26.39 2.39
CA TYR A 568 14.14 25.98 1.67
C TYR A 568 13.83 24.98 0.54
N VAL A 569 14.65 24.99 -0.52
CA VAL A 569 14.57 24.00 -1.61
C VAL A 569 14.77 22.60 -1.02
N GLY A 570 13.86 21.67 -1.32
CA GLY A 570 13.83 20.33 -0.70
C GLY A 570 13.10 20.29 0.64
N TYR A 571 12.32 21.32 1.01
CA TYR A 571 11.35 21.22 2.12
C TYR A 571 10.31 20.13 1.87
N GLU A 572 9.93 19.96 0.62
CA GLU A 572 9.06 18.85 0.24
C GLU A 572 9.80 17.52 0.25
N ASP A 573 11.12 17.42 0.38
CA ASP A 573 11.78 16.12 0.51
C ASP A 573 11.81 15.70 2.01
N GLY A 574 11.41 14.46 2.30
CA GLY A 574 11.50 13.88 3.65
C GLY A 574 12.95 13.69 4.11
N GLY A 575 13.15 13.31 5.37
CA GLY A 575 14.49 13.03 5.91
C GLY A 575 15.01 11.67 5.49
N LEU A 576 16.25 11.59 4.98
CA LEU A 576 16.87 10.30 4.62
C LEU A 576 16.94 9.33 5.81
N LEU A 577 17.21 9.83 7.02
CA LEU A 577 17.28 9.03 8.23
C LEU A 577 15.90 8.58 8.69
N THR A 578 14.91 9.48 8.71
CA THR A 578 13.54 9.13 9.10
C THR A 578 12.94 8.13 8.12
N ASP A 579 13.12 8.32 6.82
CA ASP A 579 12.66 7.38 5.80
C ASP A 579 13.33 6.01 5.90
N ALA A 580 14.64 5.96 6.13
CA ALA A 580 15.38 4.70 6.28
C ALA A 580 14.87 3.89 7.47
N ILE A 581 14.61 4.55 8.60
CA ILE A 581 14.12 3.89 9.82
C ILE A 581 12.65 3.50 9.68
N ARG A 582 11.81 4.33 9.04
CA ARG A 582 10.42 3.93 8.74
C ARG A 582 10.34 2.72 7.82
N LYS A 583 11.23 2.61 6.83
CA LYS A 583 11.31 1.44 5.93
C LYS A 583 11.85 0.20 6.62
N SER A 584 12.70 0.38 7.64
CA SER A 584 13.43 -0.68 8.33
C SER A 584 13.49 -0.43 9.84
N PRO A 585 12.36 -0.52 10.57
CA PRO A 585 12.25 -0.11 11.97
C PRO A 585 13.03 -1.02 12.92
N ASN A 586 13.31 -2.26 12.51
CA ASN A 586 14.23 -3.16 13.20
C ASN A 586 15.53 -3.29 12.40
N CYS A 587 16.55 -2.54 12.80
CA CYS A 587 17.83 -2.52 12.11
C CYS A 587 18.99 -2.21 13.05
N VAL A 588 20.20 -2.52 12.56
CA VAL A 588 21.42 -1.92 13.09
C VAL A 588 21.67 -0.63 12.31
N LEU A 589 21.57 0.51 12.99
CA LEU A 589 21.90 1.82 12.43
C LEU A 589 23.36 2.14 12.73
N LEU A 590 24.18 2.19 11.70
CA LEU A 590 25.60 2.50 11.77
C LEU A 590 25.89 3.93 11.29
N LEU A 591 26.36 4.77 12.19
CA LEU A 591 26.88 6.10 11.90
C LEU A 591 28.41 6.06 11.95
N ASP A 592 29.04 5.95 10.79
CA ASP A 592 30.51 5.86 10.69
C ASP A 592 31.16 7.25 10.85
N GLU A 593 32.27 7.33 11.57
CA GLU A 593 33.09 8.54 11.77
C GLU A 593 32.34 9.73 12.40
N ILE A 594 31.59 9.47 13.47
CA ILE A 594 30.70 10.47 14.11
C ILE A 594 31.41 11.76 14.52
N GLU A 595 32.70 11.72 14.85
CA GLU A 595 33.50 12.91 15.17
C GLU A 595 33.61 13.94 14.03
N LYS A 596 33.28 13.54 12.78
CA LYS A 596 33.28 14.42 11.61
C LYS A 596 31.92 15.09 11.38
N ALA A 597 30.85 14.60 12.01
CA ALA A 597 29.50 15.12 11.85
C ALA A 597 29.40 16.59 12.29
N HIS A 598 28.50 17.34 11.65
CA HIS A 598 28.09 18.65 12.13
C HIS A 598 27.42 18.58 13.52
N GLN A 599 27.55 19.64 14.31
CA GLN A 599 27.03 19.70 15.69
C GLN A 599 25.52 19.43 15.80
N ASP A 600 24.74 19.81 14.79
CA ASP A 600 23.28 19.62 14.78
C ASP A 600 22.89 18.13 14.81
N ILE A 601 23.70 17.25 14.23
CA ILE A 601 23.46 15.80 14.27
C ILE A 601 23.50 15.28 15.71
N TYR A 602 24.41 15.79 16.54
CA TYR A 602 24.50 15.37 17.94
C TYR A 602 23.22 15.69 18.72
N ASN A 603 22.59 16.84 18.45
CA ASN A 603 21.34 17.23 19.11
C ASN A 603 20.20 16.28 18.76
N ILE A 604 20.17 15.81 17.51
CA ILE A 604 19.20 14.83 17.04
C ILE A 604 19.45 13.46 17.65
N LEU A 605 20.71 13.05 17.72
CA LEU A 605 21.06 11.78 18.35
C LEU A 605 20.72 11.78 19.85
N LEU A 606 20.84 12.91 20.55
CA LEU A 606 20.35 13.03 21.92
C LEU A 606 18.84 12.78 22.02
N GLN A 607 18.04 13.35 21.10
CA GLN A 607 16.60 13.10 21.04
C GLN A 607 16.28 11.62 20.74
N VAL A 608 17.01 11.02 19.80
CA VAL A 608 16.84 9.61 19.45
C VAL A 608 17.21 8.69 20.61
N MET A 609 18.29 8.97 21.35
CA MET A 609 18.71 8.16 22.49
C MET A 609 17.78 8.29 23.70
N ASP A 610 17.08 9.43 23.85
CA ASP A 610 16.14 9.66 24.96
C ASP A 610 14.76 9.09 24.73
N TYR A 611 14.21 9.34 23.55
CA TYR A 611 12.78 9.12 23.27
C TYR A 611 12.54 8.09 22.17
N ALA A 612 13.62 7.55 21.60
CA ALA A 612 13.59 6.59 20.49
C ALA A 612 12.67 7.06 19.35
N ARG A 613 12.58 8.36 19.12
CA ARG A 613 11.69 8.96 18.12
C ARG A 613 12.35 10.16 17.47
N LEU A 614 12.23 10.21 16.15
CA LEU A 614 12.61 11.37 15.35
C LEU A 614 11.41 11.80 14.50
N THR A 615 11.19 13.10 14.37
CA THR A 615 10.14 13.65 13.50
C THR A 615 10.81 14.50 12.44
N ASP A 616 10.46 14.28 11.18
CA ASP A 616 10.96 15.08 10.07
C ASP A 616 10.17 16.39 9.89
N ASN A 617 10.58 17.18 8.90
CA ASN A 617 9.96 18.44 8.50
C ASN A 617 8.51 18.30 7.99
N ARG A 618 8.12 17.12 7.50
CA ARG A 618 6.76 16.79 7.07
C ARG A 618 5.87 16.37 8.25
N GLY A 619 6.44 16.19 9.44
CA GLY A 619 5.72 15.67 10.61
C GLY A 619 5.68 14.14 10.68
N GLN A 620 6.37 13.45 9.77
CA GLN A 620 6.45 11.99 9.79
C GLN A 620 7.37 11.54 10.92
N LYS A 621 6.90 10.58 11.69
CA LYS A 621 7.61 10.03 12.86
C LYS A 621 8.32 8.75 12.48
N ALA A 622 9.60 8.65 12.85
CA ALA A 622 10.40 7.45 12.79
C ALA A 622 10.64 6.91 14.21
N ASP A 623 10.40 5.61 14.39
CA ASP A 623 10.54 4.90 15.66
C ASP A 623 11.86 4.13 15.73
N PHE A 624 12.66 4.41 16.75
CA PHE A 624 13.99 3.85 16.99
C PHE A 624 13.99 2.83 18.12
N ARG A 625 12.85 2.49 18.73
CA ARG A 625 12.80 1.56 19.89
C ARG A 625 13.38 0.19 19.56
N ASN A 626 13.22 -0.25 18.31
CA ASN A 626 13.77 -1.51 17.79
C ASN A 626 15.10 -1.34 17.05
N VAL A 627 15.79 -0.20 17.19
CA VAL A 627 17.04 0.10 16.51
C VAL A 627 18.23 -0.09 17.44
N ILE A 628 19.26 -0.77 16.94
CA ILE A 628 20.59 -0.81 17.57
C ILE A 628 21.42 0.30 16.94
N LEU A 629 21.59 1.40 17.66
CA LEU A 629 22.37 2.55 17.25
C LEU A 629 23.86 2.32 17.55
N ILE A 630 24.67 2.21 16.51
CA ILE A 630 26.12 2.09 16.59
C ILE A 630 26.76 3.31 15.95
N MET A 631 27.62 3.99 16.68
CA MET A 631 28.43 5.09 16.19
C MET A 631 29.90 4.66 16.22
N THR A 632 30.65 4.92 15.14
CA THR A 632 32.09 4.63 15.13
C THR A 632 32.90 5.92 15.21
N SER A 633 34.01 5.86 15.95
CA SER A 633 34.94 6.98 16.05
C SER A 633 36.38 6.53 16.00
N ASN A 634 37.21 7.33 15.31
CA ASN A 634 38.66 7.20 15.32
C ASN A 634 39.30 8.12 16.39
N ALA A 635 38.49 8.90 17.12
CA ALA A 635 38.96 9.77 18.19
C ALA A 635 39.72 8.97 19.26
N GLY A 636 40.93 9.43 19.61
CA GLY A 636 41.76 8.79 20.63
C GLY A 636 42.81 7.79 20.13
N ALA A 637 42.72 7.29 18.89
CA ALA A 637 43.71 6.35 18.36
C ALA A 637 45.12 6.96 18.20
N GLN A 638 45.22 8.20 17.70
CA GLN A 638 46.51 8.89 17.53
C GLN A 638 47.18 9.20 18.87
N PHE A 639 46.42 9.60 19.89
CA PHE A 639 46.95 9.97 21.20
C PHE A 639 47.29 8.76 22.08
N ALA A 640 46.52 7.67 21.98
CA ALA A 640 46.81 6.42 22.67
C ALA A 640 48.14 5.79 22.20
N SER A 641 48.53 6.04 20.94
CA SER A 641 49.83 5.59 20.40
C SER A 641 51.03 6.29 21.06
N GLN A 642 50.86 7.54 21.50
CA GLN A 642 51.89 8.35 22.16
C GLN A 642 52.01 8.09 23.68
N ALA A 643 50.93 7.67 24.33
CA ALA A 643 50.90 7.43 25.78
C ALA A 643 51.79 6.27 26.27
N GLY A 644 52.30 5.43 25.36
CA GLY A 644 53.19 4.30 25.66
C GLY A 644 54.69 4.60 25.58
N VAL A 645 55.11 5.84 25.29
CA VAL A 645 56.53 6.22 25.17
C VAL A 645 56.95 7.06 26.38
N GLY A 646 57.10 6.42 27.54
CA GLY A 646 57.57 7.08 28.76
C GLY A 646 57.61 6.15 29.97
N PHE A 647 58.70 6.17 30.74
CA PHE A 647 59.01 5.22 31.82
C PHE A 647 58.17 5.39 33.12
N GLN A 648 57.06 6.14 33.11
CA GLN A 648 56.31 6.49 34.35
C GLN A 648 54.76 6.56 34.27
N SER A 649 54.09 6.22 33.17
CA SER A 649 52.62 6.25 33.12
C SER A 649 51.98 4.88 33.47
N LYS A 650 51.30 4.80 34.62
CA LYS A 650 50.47 3.64 35.07
C LYS A 650 49.10 3.53 34.37
N VAL A 651 48.82 4.35 33.36
CA VAL A 651 47.49 4.43 32.72
C VAL A 651 47.44 3.45 31.55
N SER A 652 46.42 2.59 31.52
CA SER A 652 46.22 1.67 30.40
C SER A 652 45.88 2.43 29.12
N ARG A 653 46.23 1.87 27.95
CA ARG A 653 45.91 2.49 26.65
C ARG A 653 44.41 2.72 26.45
N GLY A 654 43.56 1.83 26.99
CA GLY A 654 42.11 1.99 26.96
C GLY A 654 41.63 3.19 27.77
N GLU A 655 42.18 3.41 28.97
CA GLU A 655 41.87 4.59 29.78
C GLU A 655 42.33 5.89 29.13
N ALA A 656 43.51 5.89 28.47
CA ALA A 656 43.99 7.03 27.71
C ALA A 656 43.07 7.36 26.53
N MET A 657 42.55 6.34 25.84
CA MET A 657 41.58 6.51 24.76
C MET A 657 40.25 7.07 25.29
N LEU A 658 39.71 6.51 26.38
CA LEU A 658 38.49 7.01 27.02
C LEU A 658 38.62 8.46 27.52
N ALA A 659 39.79 8.84 28.03
CA ALA A 659 40.06 10.23 28.41
C ALA A 659 40.01 11.18 27.20
N GLN A 660 40.46 10.72 26.02
CA GLN A 660 40.36 11.51 24.79
C GLN A 660 38.92 11.57 24.26
N VAL A 661 38.17 10.47 24.33
CA VAL A 661 36.74 10.44 23.99
C VAL A 661 35.97 11.48 24.80
N LYS A 662 36.25 11.59 26.11
CA LYS A 662 35.66 12.61 27.00
C LYS A 662 36.02 14.06 26.64
N LYS A 663 37.08 14.28 25.85
CA LYS A 663 37.44 15.61 25.33
C LYS A 663 36.78 15.89 23.98
N THR A 664 36.64 14.88 23.13
CA THR A 664 36.03 15.03 21.80
C THR A 664 34.51 15.15 21.88
N PHE A 665 33.88 14.36 22.74
CA PHE A 665 32.42 14.32 22.89
C PHE A 665 32.00 15.01 24.18
N LYS A 666 30.93 15.82 24.11
CA LYS A 666 30.36 16.47 25.29
C LYS A 666 29.88 15.42 26.30
N PRO A 667 29.98 15.69 27.63
CA PRO A 667 29.50 14.75 28.65
C PRO A 667 28.03 14.35 28.48
N GLU A 668 27.19 15.29 28.04
CA GLU A 668 25.77 15.06 27.73
C GLU A 668 25.57 13.92 26.73
N PHE A 669 26.37 13.88 25.66
CA PHE A 669 26.30 12.82 24.66
C PHE A 669 26.75 11.47 25.21
N ILE A 670 27.86 11.45 25.95
CA ILE A 670 28.43 10.20 26.51
C ILE A 670 27.47 9.57 27.52
N ASN A 671 26.81 10.38 28.36
CA ASN A 671 25.91 9.89 29.40
C ASN A 671 24.62 9.27 28.85
N ARG A 672 24.32 9.45 27.56
CA ARG A 672 23.15 8.88 26.87
C ARG A 672 23.46 7.59 26.13
N LEU A 673 24.74 7.24 26.00
CA LEU A 673 25.16 5.96 25.43
C LEU A 673 24.86 4.83 26.42
N SER A 674 24.39 3.70 25.91
CA SER A 674 24.34 2.43 26.64
C SER A 674 25.74 1.95 27.00
N GLY A 675 26.74 2.27 26.17
CA GLY A 675 28.13 1.90 26.42
C GLY A 675 29.12 2.46 25.41
N THR A 676 30.38 2.59 25.82
CA THR A 676 31.51 2.89 24.93
C THR A 676 32.37 1.63 24.81
N VAL A 677 32.47 1.11 23.59
CA VAL A 677 33.19 -0.13 23.28
C VAL A 677 34.56 0.22 22.70
N VAL A 678 35.62 -0.21 23.38
CA VAL A 678 37.01 0.09 23.00
C VAL A 678 37.59 -1.05 22.17
N PHE A 679 38.03 -0.73 20.96
CA PHE A 679 38.71 -1.65 20.04
C PHE A 679 40.22 -1.51 20.19
N ARG A 680 40.91 -2.65 20.27
CA ARG A 680 42.37 -2.68 20.39
C ARG A 680 43.06 -2.58 19.03
N ASP A 681 44.33 -2.18 19.07
CA ASP A 681 45.21 -2.16 17.90
C ASP A 681 45.30 -3.56 17.27
N MET A 682 45.54 -3.59 15.96
CA MET A 682 45.82 -4.84 15.26
C MET A 682 47.21 -5.37 15.62
N ASP A 683 47.26 -6.59 16.13
CA ASP A 683 48.50 -7.34 16.34
C ASP A 683 48.79 -8.28 15.17
N GLU A 684 50.01 -8.81 15.12
CA GLU A 684 50.43 -9.73 14.05
C GLU A 684 49.60 -11.03 14.02
N PRO A 685 49.22 -11.66 15.15
CA PRO A 685 48.29 -12.79 15.14
C PRO A 685 46.92 -12.48 14.53
N MET A 686 46.29 -11.36 14.91
CA MET A 686 45.03 -10.90 14.31
C MET A 686 45.20 -10.64 12.82
N ALA A 687 46.31 -10.00 12.43
CA ALA A 687 46.61 -9.72 11.04
C ALA A 687 46.75 -10.99 10.19
N SER A 688 47.39 -12.03 10.74
CA SER A 688 47.49 -13.34 10.09
C SER A 688 46.13 -13.97 9.86
N LEU A 689 45.25 -13.99 10.87
CA LEU A 689 43.89 -14.53 10.76
C LEU A 689 43.04 -13.78 9.74
N ILE A 690 43.18 -12.44 9.68
CA ILE A 690 42.49 -11.62 8.69
C ILE A 690 42.99 -11.96 7.28
N LEU A 691 44.30 -12.10 7.09
CA LEU A 691 44.88 -12.48 5.81
C LEU A 691 44.35 -13.85 5.35
N ASP A 692 44.29 -14.83 6.26
CA ASP A 692 43.73 -16.15 5.96
C ASP A 692 42.26 -16.07 5.52
N LYS A 693 41.43 -15.29 6.24
CA LYS A 693 40.03 -15.04 5.85
C LYS A 693 39.94 -14.45 4.44
N LYS A 694 40.73 -13.41 4.13
CA LYS A 694 40.71 -12.74 2.82
C LYS A 694 41.19 -13.63 1.68
N LEU A 695 42.18 -14.48 1.94
CA LEU A 695 42.64 -15.48 0.98
C LEU A 695 41.59 -16.58 0.78
N GLY A 696 40.86 -16.96 1.82
CA GLY A 696 39.68 -17.83 1.74
C GLY A 696 38.57 -17.25 0.86
N GLU A 697 38.20 -15.98 1.07
CA GLU A 697 37.22 -15.27 0.23
C GLU A 697 37.66 -15.20 -1.24
N LEU A 698 38.96 -15.04 -1.49
CA LEU A 698 39.53 -15.12 -2.85
C LEU A 698 39.43 -16.55 -3.40
N GLN A 699 39.73 -17.56 -2.59
CA GLN A 699 39.63 -18.96 -2.97
C GLN A 699 38.20 -19.34 -3.38
N GLU A 700 37.17 -18.91 -2.63
CA GLU A 700 35.76 -19.17 -2.99
C GLU A 700 35.41 -18.63 -4.39
N LYS A 701 35.87 -17.41 -4.71
CA LYS A 701 35.69 -16.81 -6.05
C LYS A 701 36.41 -17.59 -7.16
N LEU A 702 37.56 -18.19 -6.84
CA LEU A 702 38.33 -19.02 -7.77
C LEU A 702 37.68 -20.40 -7.96
N THR A 703 37.08 -20.97 -6.92
CA THR A 703 36.37 -22.26 -6.97
C THR A 703 35.22 -22.21 -7.97
N ALA A 704 34.49 -21.09 -8.07
CA ALA A 704 33.46 -20.88 -9.09
C ALA A 704 34.01 -20.99 -10.54
N ARG A 705 35.32 -20.77 -10.73
CA ARG A 705 36.04 -20.96 -12.00
C ARG A 705 36.83 -22.26 -12.07
N LYS A 706 36.58 -23.22 -11.16
CA LYS A 706 37.30 -24.50 -11.04
C LYS A 706 38.81 -24.33 -10.82
N VAL A 707 39.22 -23.25 -10.15
CA VAL A 707 40.63 -22.98 -9.81
C VAL A 707 40.85 -23.17 -8.31
N SER A 708 41.85 -23.99 -7.94
CA SER A 708 42.30 -24.13 -6.55
C SER A 708 43.64 -23.44 -6.34
N LEU A 709 43.72 -22.48 -5.43
CA LEU A 709 44.92 -21.75 -5.06
C LEU A 709 45.50 -22.33 -3.76
N THR A 710 46.78 -22.71 -3.79
CA THR A 710 47.56 -23.07 -2.61
C THR A 710 48.64 -22.01 -2.39
N ILE A 711 48.85 -21.55 -1.17
CA ILE A 711 49.79 -20.46 -0.85
C ILE A 711 50.92 -21.02 0.00
N SER A 712 52.18 -20.79 -0.37
CA SER A 712 53.32 -21.22 0.43
C SER A 712 53.43 -20.41 1.73
N LYS A 713 54.07 -20.98 2.76
CA LYS A 713 54.32 -20.27 4.02
C LYS A 713 55.13 -18.99 3.80
N GLU A 714 56.10 -18.99 2.88
CA GLU A 714 56.86 -17.76 2.59
C GLU A 714 56.00 -16.70 1.89
N ALA A 715 55.13 -17.11 0.95
CA ALA A 715 54.21 -16.19 0.29
C ALA A 715 53.20 -15.58 1.25
N HIS A 716 52.70 -16.37 2.20
CA HIS A 716 51.83 -15.89 3.27
C HIS A 716 52.53 -14.86 4.15
N GLN A 717 53.72 -15.17 4.67
CA GLN A 717 54.51 -14.22 5.48
C GLN A 717 54.88 -12.95 4.71
N TRP A 718 55.17 -13.07 3.41
CA TRP A 718 55.45 -11.92 2.56
C TRP A 718 54.24 -10.99 2.43
N LEU A 719 53.06 -11.56 2.19
CA LEU A 719 51.80 -10.81 2.13
C LEU A 719 51.48 -10.17 3.49
N LEU A 720 51.69 -10.89 4.60
CA LEU A 720 51.47 -10.39 5.94
C LEU A 720 52.38 -9.19 6.24
N LYS A 721 53.68 -9.30 5.96
CA LYS A 721 54.66 -8.22 6.19
C LYS A 721 54.35 -6.97 5.37
N LYS A 722 53.85 -7.13 4.14
CA LYS A 722 53.51 -6.01 3.26
C LYS A 722 52.14 -5.39 3.59
N GLY A 723 51.18 -6.22 4.00
CA GLY A 723 49.81 -5.81 4.31
C GLY A 723 49.59 -5.34 5.76
N PHE A 724 50.50 -5.68 6.68
CA PHE A 724 50.41 -5.24 8.07
C PHE A 724 50.97 -3.82 8.24
N THR A 725 50.07 -2.84 8.26
CA THR A 725 50.42 -1.44 8.57
C THR A 725 49.57 -0.93 9.74
N ARG A 726 50.22 -0.24 10.69
CA ARG A 726 49.53 0.34 11.86
C ARG A 726 48.55 1.46 11.49
N GLU A 727 48.78 2.15 10.37
CA GLU A 727 48.00 3.31 9.93
C GLU A 727 46.70 2.89 9.19
N TYR A 728 46.76 1.87 8.35
CA TYR A 728 45.65 1.48 7.47
C TYR A 728 44.94 0.18 7.91
N GLY A 729 45.52 -0.56 8.86
CA GLY A 729 44.93 -1.80 9.40
C GLY A 729 44.61 -2.83 8.31
N ALA A 730 43.46 -3.52 8.44
CA ALA A 730 43.06 -4.59 7.52
C ALA A 730 42.85 -4.11 6.07
N ARG A 731 42.63 -2.81 5.85
CA ARG A 731 42.38 -2.26 4.51
C ARG A 731 43.60 -2.39 3.61
N GLU A 732 44.80 -2.36 4.18
CA GLU A 732 46.03 -2.51 3.40
C GLU A 732 46.22 -3.95 2.89
N MET A 733 45.69 -4.95 3.61
CA MET A 733 45.70 -6.33 3.12
C MET A 733 44.87 -6.49 1.84
N ASP A 734 43.68 -5.88 1.79
CA ASP A 734 42.83 -5.91 0.59
C ASP A 734 43.56 -5.28 -0.62
N ARG A 735 44.30 -4.19 -0.39
CA ARG A 735 45.13 -3.53 -1.42
C ARG A 735 46.28 -4.42 -1.87
N VAL A 736 47.05 -4.98 -0.94
CA VAL A 736 48.17 -5.86 -1.26
C VAL A 736 47.70 -7.08 -2.05
N ILE A 737 46.61 -7.73 -1.64
CA ILE A 737 46.03 -8.87 -2.39
C ILE A 737 45.55 -8.40 -3.78
N ALA A 738 44.92 -7.23 -3.88
CA ALA A 738 44.42 -6.70 -5.15
C ALA A 738 45.52 -6.29 -6.13
N HIS A 739 46.65 -5.77 -5.65
CA HIS A 739 47.76 -5.32 -6.49
C HIS A 739 48.76 -6.44 -6.79
N GLU A 740 49.00 -7.36 -5.86
CA GLU A 740 50.08 -8.34 -5.99
C GLU A 740 49.56 -9.73 -6.40
N VAL A 741 48.37 -10.14 -5.95
CA VAL A 741 47.87 -11.52 -6.14
C VAL A 741 46.86 -11.59 -7.28
N LYS A 742 45.83 -10.73 -7.27
CA LYS A 742 44.74 -10.75 -8.27
C LYS A 742 45.24 -10.58 -9.71
N PRO A 743 46.22 -9.71 -10.04
CA PRO A 743 46.68 -9.54 -11.41
C PRO A 743 47.41 -10.79 -11.94
N LEU A 744 48.15 -11.48 -11.08
CA LEU A 744 48.81 -12.74 -11.44
C LEU A 744 47.78 -13.81 -11.78
N LEU A 745 46.76 -13.97 -10.93
CA LEU A 745 45.66 -14.90 -11.15
C LEU A 745 44.86 -14.55 -12.42
N MET A 746 44.54 -13.27 -12.60
CA MET A 746 43.83 -12.78 -13.79
C MET A 746 44.57 -13.16 -15.07
N ARG A 747 45.89 -12.92 -15.14
CA ARG A 747 46.69 -13.28 -16.31
C ARG A 747 46.67 -14.78 -16.58
N GLN A 748 46.77 -15.60 -15.55
CA GLN A 748 46.73 -17.06 -15.70
C GLN A 748 45.35 -17.59 -16.10
N ILE A 749 44.27 -16.95 -15.62
CA ILE A 749 42.88 -17.32 -15.95
C ILE A 749 42.50 -16.88 -17.36
N LEU A 750 42.88 -15.67 -17.78
CA LEU A 750 42.50 -15.14 -19.10
C LEU A 750 43.43 -15.60 -20.22
N PHE A 751 44.74 -15.68 -19.95
CA PHE A 751 45.76 -15.88 -20.99
C PHE A 751 46.62 -17.12 -20.77
N GLY A 752 46.74 -17.59 -19.53
CA GLY A 752 47.64 -18.69 -19.15
C GLY A 752 46.98 -20.07 -19.00
N GLN A 753 47.57 -20.88 -18.12
CA GLN A 753 47.27 -22.31 -17.99
C GLN A 753 45.96 -22.59 -17.22
N LEU A 754 45.39 -21.58 -16.53
CA LEU A 754 44.18 -21.72 -15.72
C LEU A 754 42.88 -21.40 -16.48
N LYS A 755 42.93 -21.23 -17.81
CA LYS A 755 41.76 -20.94 -18.68
C LYS A 755 40.60 -21.92 -18.52
N ARG A 756 40.90 -23.19 -18.23
CA ARG A 756 39.90 -24.27 -18.07
C ARG A 756 39.77 -24.73 -16.61
N GLY A 757 40.25 -23.95 -15.65
CA GLY A 757 40.44 -24.38 -14.27
C GLY A 757 41.81 -25.04 -14.05
N GLY A 758 42.09 -25.46 -12.82
CA GLY A 758 43.36 -26.10 -12.46
C GLY A 758 43.85 -25.78 -11.05
N LYS A 759 45.07 -26.22 -10.74
CA LYS A 759 45.74 -25.91 -9.47
C LYS A 759 46.76 -24.81 -9.71
N ALA A 760 46.77 -23.80 -8.84
CA ALA A 760 47.72 -22.71 -8.83
C ALA A 760 48.45 -22.69 -7.50
N LYS A 761 49.77 -22.56 -7.51
CA LYS A 761 50.55 -22.38 -6.28
C LYS A 761 51.20 -21.01 -6.24
N LEU A 762 50.86 -20.20 -5.23
CA LEU A 762 51.48 -18.89 -5.00
C LEU A 762 52.75 -19.08 -4.16
N VAL A 763 53.89 -18.66 -4.71
CA VAL A 763 55.21 -18.75 -4.08
C VAL A 763 55.98 -17.43 -4.20
N VAL A 764 57.03 -17.27 -3.40
CA VAL A 764 57.96 -16.13 -3.51
C VAL A 764 59.19 -16.58 -4.29
N ALA A 765 59.53 -15.87 -5.37
CA ALA A 765 60.75 -16.04 -6.14
C ALA A 765 61.38 -14.66 -6.40
N GLU A 766 62.69 -14.51 -6.20
CA GLU A 766 63.42 -13.25 -6.41
C GLU A 766 62.76 -12.04 -5.74
N ASN A 767 62.24 -12.23 -4.52
CA ASN A 767 61.53 -11.21 -3.74
C ASN A 767 60.23 -10.69 -4.38
N LYS A 768 59.61 -11.46 -5.28
CA LYS A 768 58.31 -11.18 -5.92
C LYS A 768 57.39 -12.39 -5.80
N LEU A 769 56.08 -12.15 -5.81
CA LEU A 769 55.09 -13.21 -5.87
C LEU A 769 54.95 -13.72 -7.31
N VAL A 770 54.92 -15.05 -7.44
CA VAL A 770 54.72 -15.74 -8.72
C VAL A 770 53.75 -16.91 -8.55
N ILE A 771 53.01 -17.23 -9.61
CA ILE A 771 52.14 -18.40 -9.67
C ILE A 771 52.86 -19.49 -10.45
N VAL A 772 52.95 -20.67 -9.84
CA VAL A 772 53.52 -21.90 -10.42
C VAL A 772 52.42 -22.93 -10.62
#